data_AF-A0A832TXP6-F1
#
_entry.id   AF-A0A832TXP6-F1
#
_cell.length_a   1.000
_cell.length_b   1.000
_cell.length_c   1.000
_cell.angle_alpha   90.00
_cell.angle_beta   90.00
_cell.angle_gamma   90.00
#
_symmetry.space_group_name_H-M   'P 1'
#
loop_
_entity.id
_entity.type
_entity.pdbx_description
1 polymer ?
#
loop_
_entity_poly.entity_id
_entity_poly.type
_entity_poly.pdbx_seq_one_letter_code
_entity_poly.pdbx_strand_id
1 'polypeptide(L)'
;MISILCLSSSPSFAVENAEDLEISQNCTPSDESMIEPVIKTAPMNPDFLEDQQPDSVEAFSFVGSYGQISGTGYKPSPVDLSGLASSEERPLLGASGSDLPAVYDLRKEGKVTAVRNQGKDGSCWAFSSIASLESYILEKEGKSYDYSENNMKNLVSNSYSQGFDLTPDDGGNAFISTAYLSRWSGPVNDSEDPYNDSSTYSPTGLSVQKHVQETLFLPKKSEFLDNEVIKNAIMEYGAVYTTMYWNPGYYQQRNYAYRYPGSLSVNHAVTIVGWNDSFDRNSFPQVPPGDGAFIAKNSWSDTWGENGYFYISYYDTKLGYNENAIFTAESQNNYDHVYQYDPLGWIVSKEYEGSLVAWGGNVFSSERNENLRAIGFYTTDLNTAYEIYIYKNPVSGPVNSGQGYLVQESGKYSFPGYHTHVLSSTVPINAGEKFSIVIRFTNPSASGPLAVEEPVARYSSKAQANPGESYVSPNGVKWEDISRNSEANLCIKAFTTSYILPEADFTSNVTTGMYPLTVQFTDLSSNALSWRWDLNGDGTTDSIAQNPVYNYGSYGTYTVSLTIGNSKGSDTETKTDYIKVAPLSINSASPVENVATYKGEKQEFSVSTNYACNISWYLNGESRGSESSVKDSSYTEVIRSPGFYNITAIARTRDENVAHSWNWTVRTWNPWDGSASQEGENISTEELQEAIHIYRNGLQIPETGAELTGERFKKLIQLWREGSRD
;
A
#
# COMPACT_ATOMS: atom_id res chain seq x y z
N MET A 1 -83.27 -3.18 -9.17
CA MET A 1 -84.46 -2.33 -9.38
C MET A 1 -83.96 -0.95 -9.74
N ILE A 2 -84.26 -0.52 -10.97
CA ILE A 2 -84.08 0.82 -11.58
C ILE A 2 -82.60 1.27 -11.71
N SER A 3 -81.89 1.04 -12.82
CA SER A 3 -81.99 1.68 -14.17
C SER A 3 -81.58 3.17 -14.12
N ILE A 4 -80.78 3.80 -14.99
CA ILE A 4 -80.20 3.52 -16.33
C ILE A 4 -79.43 4.82 -16.75
N LEU A 5 -78.31 4.69 -17.51
CA LEU A 5 -77.76 5.55 -18.61
C LEU A 5 -77.69 7.10 -18.43
N CYS A 6 -76.80 7.91 -19.05
CA CYS A 6 -75.79 7.78 -20.10
C CYS A 6 -74.95 9.08 -20.17
N LEU A 7 -73.68 8.92 -20.53
CA LEU A 7 -72.83 9.68 -21.48
C LEU A 7 -72.96 11.20 -21.73
N SER A 8 -71.75 11.80 -21.73
CA SER A 8 -71.14 12.74 -22.70
C SER A 8 -71.69 14.16 -22.87
N SER A 9 -70.80 15.16 -22.68
CA SER A 9 -70.12 15.91 -23.76
C SER A 9 -69.64 17.28 -23.27
N SER A 10 -68.35 17.58 -23.44
CA SER A 10 -67.79 18.94 -23.59
C SER A 10 -68.27 19.53 -24.95
N PRO A 11 -68.15 20.84 -25.32
CA PRO A 11 -67.05 21.77 -24.97
C PRO A 11 -67.36 23.30 -24.89
N SER A 12 -66.28 24.05 -24.61
CA SER A 12 -65.87 25.40 -25.10
C SER A 12 -66.54 26.70 -24.64
N PHE A 13 -65.74 27.49 -23.92
CA PHE A 13 -65.31 28.91 -24.11
C PHE A 13 -66.30 30.00 -24.57
N ALA A 14 -66.45 31.04 -23.71
CA ALA A 14 -66.18 32.48 -23.95
C ALA A 14 -66.71 33.30 -22.73
N VAL A 15 -65.87 33.91 -21.90
CA VAL A 15 -65.41 35.33 -21.94
C VAL A 15 -66.56 36.34 -21.69
N GLU A 16 -66.61 36.99 -20.51
CA GLU A 16 -66.15 38.37 -20.25
C GLU A 16 -66.68 38.98 -18.91
N ASN A 17 -65.76 39.65 -18.19
CA ASN A 17 -65.85 40.80 -17.25
C ASN A 17 -66.88 40.81 -16.10
N ALA A 18 -66.46 40.83 -14.82
CA ALA A 18 -65.71 41.83 -14.04
C ALA A 18 -66.59 42.96 -13.51
N GLU A 19 -66.85 42.94 -12.19
CA GLU A 19 -67.06 44.14 -11.36
C GLU A 19 -66.67 43.83 -9.90
N ASP A 20 -65.94 44.78 -9.34
CA ASP A 20 -65.20 44.77 -8.08
C ASP A 20 -66.07 44.72 -6.82
N LEU A 21 -65.58 44.03 -5.78
CA LEU A 21 -65.85 44.36 -4.38
C LEU A 21 -64.59 44.08 -3.56
N GLU A 22 -63.92 45.16 -3.13
CA GLU A 22 -62.80 45.16 -2.19
C GLU A 22 -63.17 44.48 -0.86
N ILE A 23 -62.34 43.55 -0.41
CA ILE A 23 -62.29 43.12 1.01
C ILE A 23 -60.87 43.31 1.51
N SER A 24 -60.79 44.02 2.63
CA SER A 24 -59.63 44.50 3.35
C SER A 24 -58.53 43.47 3.61
N GLN A 25 -57.29 43.86 3.27
CA GLN A 25 -56.07 43.40 3.91
C GLN A 25 -56.08 43.74 5.40
N ASN A 26 -56.06 42.72 6.26
CA ASN A 26 -55.28 42.70 7.50
C ASN A 26 -55.45 41.35 8.21
N CYS A 27 -54.53 40.43 7.92
CA CYS A 27 -54.10 39.39 8.86
C CYS A 27 -52.59 39.28 8.70
N THR A 28 -51.87 40.07 9.49
CA THR A 28 -50.48 39.81 9.86
C THR A 28 -50.38 38.39 10.41
N PRO A 29 -49.48 37.52 9.91
CA PRO A 29 -49.14 36.30 10.63
C PRO A 29 -48.52 36.71 11.96
N SER A 30 -48.96 36.08 13.05
CA SER A 30 -48.28 36.19 14.33
C SER A 30 -46.83 35.77 14.17
N ASP A 31 -45.91 36.63 14.60
CA ASP A 31 -44.52 36.31 14.94
C ASP A 31 -44.50 35.22 16.03
N GLU A 32 -44.75 33.97 15.66
CA GLU A 32 -44.02 32.88 16.28
C GLU A 32 -42.66 32.87 15.58
N SER A 33 -41.66 33.36 16.28
CA SER A 33 -40.26 33.14 15.91
C SER A 33 -40.06 31.62 15.78
N MET A 34 -40.19 31.08 14.58
CA MET A 34 -39.85 29.70 14.27
C MET A 34 -38.37 29.56 14.64
N ILE A 35 -38.10 28.98 15.81
CA ILE A 35 -36.75 28.65 16.24
C ILE A 35 -36.20 27.74 15.14
N GLU A 36 -35.14 28.18 14.46
CA GLU A 36 -34.53 27.33 13.44
C GLU A 36 -34.07 26.04 14.11
N PRO A 37 -34.40 24.87 13.53
CA PRO A 37 -34.07 23.59 14.14
C PRO A 37 -32.55 23.47 14.25
N VAL A 38 -32.08 23.23 15.47
CA VAL A 38 -30.64 23.14 15.79
C VAL A 38 -30.19 21.69 15.61
N ILE A 39 -29.07 21.49 14.93
CA ILE A 39 -28.44 20.17 14.82
C ILE A 39 -27.87 19.73 16.17
N LYS A 40 -28.08 18.47 16.55
CA LYS A 40 -27.63 17.87 17.81
C LYS A 40 -26.91 16.55 17.54
N THR A 41 -26.01 16.17 18.44
CA THR A 41 -25.42 14.83 18.46
C THR A 41 -26.43 13.85 19.08
N ALA A 42 -26.68 12.74 18.39
CA ALA A 42 -27.49 11.63 18.89
C ALA A 42 -26.81 10.97 20.11
N PRO A 43 -27.55 10.21 20.95
CA PRO A 43 -26.96 9.53 22.10
C PRO A 43 -25.74 8.66 21.73
N MET A 44 -24.67 8.78 22.49
CA MET A 44 -23.49 7.94 22.36
C MET A 44 -23.69 6.59 23.05
N ASN A 45 -22.93 5.59 22.59
CA ASN A 45 -22.93 4.24 23.15
C ASN A 45 -22.66 4.27 24.67
N PRO A 46 -23.58 3.73 25.50
CA PRO A 46 -23.40 3.66 26.94
C PRO A 46 -22.13 2.91 27.36
N ASP A 47 -21.76 1.84 26.66
CA ASP A 47 -20.57 1.04 26.98
C ASP A 47 -19.28 1.84 26.74
N PHE A 48 -19.28 2.73 25.73
CA PHE A 48 -18.18 3.67 25.50
C PHE A 48 -18.09 4.69 26.64
N LEU A 49 -19.21 5.26 27.08
CA LEU A 49 -19.23 6.23 28.17
C LEU A 49 -18.76 5.63 29.50
N GLU A 50 -19.04 4.35 29.74
CA GLU A 50 -18.55 3.62 30.91
C GLU A 50 -17.04 3.36 30.82
N ASP A 51 -16.52 2.96 29.65
CA ASP A 51 -15.08 2.75 29.40
C ASP A 51 -14.23 4.02 29.59
N GLN A 52 -14.83 5.21 29.41
CA GLN A 52 -14.14 6.49 29.64
C GLN A 52 -13.87 6.81 31.12
N GLN A 53 -14.46 6.05 32.06
CA GLN A 53 -14.23 6.25 33.49
C GLN A 53 -12.89 5.63 33.96
N PRO A 54 -12.14 6.30 34.85
CA PRO A 54 -10.78 5.88 35.24
C PRO A 54 -10.67 4.50 35.95
N ASP A 55 -11.78 3.89 36.37
CA ASP A 55 -11.82 2.65 37.15
C ASP A 55 -12.50 1.45 36.43
N SER A 56 -12.91 1.57 35.16
CA SER A 56 -13.87 0.64 34.55
C SER A 56 -13.28 -0.53 33.73
N VAL A 57 -11.96 -0.58 33.51
CA VAL A 57 -11.37 -1.56 32.59
C VAL A 57 -10.48 -2.57 33.34
N GLU A 58 -11.00 -3.78 33.57
CA GLU A 58 -10.13 -4.92 33.93
C GLU A 58 -9.34 -5.33 32.70
N ALA A 59 -8.01 -5.14 32.75
CA ALA A 59 -7.12 -5.62 31.71
C ALA A 59 -7.29 -7.13 31.52
N PHE A 60 -7.39 -7.57 30.26
CA PHE A 60 -7.30 -8.97 29.90
C PHE A 60 -5.97 -9.49 30.44
N SER A 61 -6.00 -10.36 31.45
CA SER A 61 -4.79 -11.00 31.98
C SER A 61 -4.99 -12.50 31.94
N PHE A 62 -4.55 -13.09 30.83
CA PHE A 62 -4.45 -14.54 30.71
C PHE A 62 -3.06 -14.98 31.14
N VAL A 63 -2.95 -15.91 32.09
CA VAL A 63 -1.70 -16.65 32.31
C VAL A 63 -1.96 -18.09 31.91
N GLY A 64 -1.65 -18.43 30.67
CA GLY A 64 -1.59 -19.81 30.20
C GLY A 64 -0.22 -20.16 29.64
N SER A 65 -0.04 -21.40 29.19
CA SER A 65 1.21 -21.92 28.63
C SER A 65 1.70 -21.23 27.34
N TYR A 66 0.96 -20.22 26.85
CA TYR A 66 1.16 -19.55 25.56
C TYR A 66 1.48 -18.04 25.69
N GLY A 67 1.72 -17.54 26.91
CA GLY A 67 2.08 -16.14 27.16
C GLY A 67 0.92 -15.30 27.69
N GLN A 68 1.27 -14.17 28.31
CA GLN A 68 0.32 -13.22 28.88
C GLN A 68 -0.15 -12.24 27.80
N ILE A 69 -1.42 -12.32 27.40
CA ILE A 69 -2.09 -11.24 26.66
C ILE A 69 -2.25 -10.08 27.65
N SER A 70 -1.80 -8.89 27.27
CA SER A 70 -1.75 -7.69 28.13
C SER A 70 -2.76 -6.61 27.74
N GLY A 71 -3.41 -6.74 26.59
CA GLY A 71 -4.36 -5.75 26.04
C GLY A 71 -5.83 -6.16 26.13
N THR A 72 -6.74 -5.19 26.10
CA THR A 72 -8.20 -5.38 26.32
C THR A 72 -8.95 -6.01 25.15
N GLY A 73 -8.30 -6.19 24.00
CA GLY A 73 -8.84 -6.85 22.81
C GLY A 73 -9.90 -6.03 22.09
N TYR A 74 -11.13 -6.04 22.60
CA TYR A 74 -12.23 -5.22 22.10
C TYR A 74 -12.37 -3.92 22.89
N LYS A 75 -12.62 -2.81 22.17
CA LYS A 75 -12.89 -1.49 22.75
C LYS A 75 -14.18 -0.91 22.15
N PRO A 76 -15.21 -0.57 22.97
CA PRO A 76 -16.48 -0.06 22.45
C PRO A 76 -16.33 1.18 21.56
N SER A 77 -17.09 1.23 20.45
CA SER A 77 -17.23 2.42 19.62
C SER A 77 -18.16 3.46 20.28
N PRO A 78 -17.94 4.78 20.10
CA PRO A 78 -18.89 5.81 20.54
C PRO A 78 -20.25 5.74 19.83
N VAL A 79 -20.32 5.09 18.67
CA VAL A 79 -21.57 4.90 17.90
C VAL A 79 -22.50 3.93 18.63
N ASP A 80 -23.73 4.37 18.90
CA ASP A 80 -24.77 3.54 19.51
C ASP A 80 -25.61 2.81 18.45
N LEU A 81 -25.49 1.48 18.41
CA LEU A 81 -26.30 0.61 17.56
C LEU A 81 -27.47 -0.05 18.30
N SER A 82 -27.68 0.27 19.58
CA SER A 82 -28.68 -0.40 20.42
C SER A 82 -30.12 -0.17 19.94
N GLY A 83 -30.36 0.94 19.23
CA GLY A 83 -31.66 1.31 18.63
C GLY A 83 -32.09 0.44 17.44
N LEU A 84 -31.18 -0.29 16.80
CA LEU A 84 -31.47 -1.12 15.61
C LEU A 84 -32.32 -2.37 15.90
N ALA A 85 -32.62 -2.65 17.17
CA ALA A 85 -33.07 -3.96 17.58
C ALA A 85 -34.58 -4.24 17.40
N SER A 86 -35.38 -3.30 16.89
CA SER A 86 -36.84 -3.47 16.83
C SER A 86 -37.27 -4.64 15.91
N SER A 87 -38.17 -5.49 16.40
CA SER A 87 -38.56 -6.76 15.76
C SER A 87 -39.49 -6.60 14.55
N GLU A 88 -40.14 -5.45 14.41
CA GLU A 88 -41.18 -5.23 13.40
C GLU A 88 -40.61 -5.00 11.98
N GLU A 89 -39.33 -4.63 11.84
CA GLU A 89 -38.69 -4.27 10.55
C GLU A 89 -37.70 -5.32 10.00
N ARG A 90 -37.35 -6.32 10.81
CA ARG A 90 -36.48 -7.47 10.46
C ARG A 90 -37.00 -8.44 9.37
N PRO A 91 -38.32 -8.59 9.10
CA PRO A 91 -38.82 -9.53 8.08
C PRO A 91 -38.37 -9.27 6.64
N LEU A 92 -37.70 -8.14 6.36
CA LEU A 92 -37.28 -7.74 5.02
C LEU A 92 -35.89 -8.26 4.60
N LEU A 93 -35.20 -9.02 5.45
CA LEU A 93 -33.83 -9.52 5.23
C LEU A 93 -33.73 -10.89 4.51
N GLY A 94 -34.80 -11.31 3.84
CA GLY A 94 -34.67 -12.17 2.66
C GLY A 94 -34.29 -13.65 2.86
N ALA A 95 -34.84 -14.35 3.85
CA ALA A 95 -35.16 -15.79 3.76
C ALA A 95 -36.11 -16.17 4.90
N SER A 96 -37.16 -16.93 4.62
CA SER A 96 -37.89 -17.64 5.69
C SER A 96 -36.97 -18.74 6.23
N GLY A 97 -36.81 -18.85 7.55
CA GLY A 97 -35.92 -19.85 8.20
C GLY A 97 -36.22 -21.34 7.89
N SER A 98 -37.15 -21.64 6.98
CA SER A 98 -37.35 -22.97 6.40
C SER A 98 -36.24 -23.42 5.43
N ASP A 99 -35.41 -22.48 4.93
CA ASP A 99 -34.48 -22.75 3.82
C ASP A 99 -33.01 -22.84 4.27
N LEU A 100 -32.71 -22.54 5.54
CA LEU A 100 -31.34 -22.63 6.07
C LEU A 100 -30.97 -24.08 6.44
N PRO A 101 -29.75 -24.54 6.11
CA PRO A 101 -29.30 -25.85 6.53
C PRO A 101 -29.08 -25.90 8.05
N ALA A 102 -29.34 -27.06 8.65
CA ALA A 102 -29.12 -27.28 10.09
C ALA A 102 -27.63 -27.17 10.50
N VAL A 103 -26.72 -27.36 9.55
CA VAL A 103 -25.26 -27.23 9.74
C VAL A 103 -24.68 -26.56 8.51
N TYR A 104 -23.84 -25.55 8.72
CA TYR A 104 -23.04 -24.92 7.68
C TYR A 104 -21.66 -24.60 8.24
N ASP A 105 -20.60 -24.87 7.48
CA ASP A 105 -19.22 -24.79 7.97
C ASP A 105 -18.28 -24.36 6.85
N LEU A 106 -17.90 -23.08 6.85
CA LEU A 106 -17.03 -22.51 5.82
C LEU A 106 -15.65 -23.19 5.77
N ARG A 107 -15.22 -23.89 6.83
CA ARG A 107 -13.98 -24.70 6.82
C ARG A 107 -14.08 -25.84 5.82
N LYS A 108 -15.25 -26.50 5.77
CA LYS A 108 -15.50 -27.63 4.85
C LYS A 108 -15.70 -27.16 3.42
N GLU A 109 -16.24 -25.95 3.27
CA GLU A 109 -16.40 -25.32 1.97
C GLU A 109 -15.09 -24.72 1.41
N GLY A 110 -14.01 -24.69 2.20
CA GLY A 110 -12.74 -24.09 1.80
C GLY A 110 -12.80 -22.57 1.67
N LYS A 111 -13.67 -21.92 2.44
CA LYS A 111 -14.00 -20.48 2.38
C LYS A 111 -13.45 -19.68 3.56
N VAL A 112 -12.43 -20.21 4.23
CA VAL A 112 -11.70 -19.53 5.32
C VAL A 112 -10.20 -19.69 5.11
N THR A 113 -9.46 -18.64 5.46
CA THR A 113 -8.00 -18.66 5.50
C THR A 113 -7.47 -19.30 6.77
N ALA A 114 -6.16 -19.56 6.82
CA ALA A 114 -5.49 -20.16 7.97
C ALA A 114 -5.71 -19.36 9.28
N VAL A 115 -5.67 -20.05 10.42
CA VAL A 115 -5.73 -19.39 11.74
C VAL A 115 -4.38 -18.78 12.08
N ARG A 116 -4.39 -17.51 12.48
CA ARG A 116 -3.21 -16.72 12.86
C ARG A 116 -3.07 -16.58 14.37
N ASN A 117 -1.99 -15.94 14.81
CA ASN A 117 -1.69 -15.74 16.23
C ASN A 117 -1.44 -14.26 16.53
N GLN A 118 -2.34 -13.67 17.32
CA GLN A 118 -2.25 -12.27 17.76
C GLN A 118 -1.17 -12.03 18.82
N GLY A 119 -0.59 -13.08 19.40
CA GLY A 119 0.40 -12.93 20.45
C GLY A 119 -0.19 -12.25 21.68
N LYS A 120 0.48 -11.20 22.18
CA LYS A 120 0.13 -10.52 23.44
C LYS A 120 -0.73 -9.25 23.28
N ASP A 121 -0.77 -8.70 22.08
CA ASP A 121 -1.48 -7.46 21.77
C ASP A 121 -3.00 -7.63 21.86
N GLY A 122 -3.69 -6.52 22.16
CA GLY A 122 -5.15 -6.39 22.07
C GLY A 122 -5.69 -6.37 20.63
N SER A 123 -5.10 -7.09 19.69
CA SER A 123 -5.35 -6.93 18.24
C SER A 123 -6.43 -7.86 17.65
N CYS A 124 -7.17 -8.60 18.47
CA CYS A 124 -8.18 -9.57 18.01
C CYS A 124 -9.23 -8.98 17.06
N TRP A 125 -9.54 -7.68 17.23
CA TRP A 125 -10.46 -6.95 16.37
C TRP A 125 -9.95 -6.86 14.92
N ALA A 126 -8.65 -6.62 14.72
CA ALA A 126 -8.04 -6.55 13.40
C ALA A 126 -8.05 -7.94 12.72
N PHE A 127 -7.68 -9.00 13.46
CA PHE A 127 -7.75 -10.38 12.97
C PHE A 127 -9.15 -10.79 12.55
N SER A 128 -10.16 -10.44 13.34
CA SER A 128 -11.53 -10.81 13.00
C SER A 128 -12.06 -10.04 11.78
N SER A 129 -11.70 -8.76 11.65
CA SER A 129 -12.06 -7.93 10.49
C SER A 129 -11.40 -8.43 9.21
N ILE A 130 -10.09 -8.72 9.26
CA ILE A 130 -9.35 -9.28 8.13
C ILE A 130 -9.86 -10.67 7.77
N ALA A 131 -10.13 -11.55 8.74
CA ALA A 131 -10.68 -12.88 8.47
C ALA A 131 -12.08 -12.83 7.82
N SER A 132 -12.93 -11.86 8.20
CA SER A 132 -14.21 -11.61 7.53
C SER A 132 -14.02 -11.17 6.08
N LEU A 133 -13.15 -10.19 5.84
CA LEU A 133 -12.83 -9.67 4.51
C LEU A 133 -12.21 -10.74 3.59
N GLU A 134 -11.24 -11.51 4.09
CA GLU A 134 -10.60 -12.60 3.35
C GLU A 134 -11.61 -13.70 2.99
N SER A 135 -12.52 -14.04 3.91
CA SER A 135 -13.57 -15.01 3.63
C SER A 135 -14.53 -14.53 2.54
N TYR A 136 -14.91 -13.25 2.55
CA TYR A 136 -15.70 -12.65 1.47
C TYR A 136 -14.98 -12.74 0.12
N ILE A 137 -13.70 -12.36 0.06
CA ILE A 137 -12.93 -12.37 -1.18
C ILE A 137 -12.74 -13.80 -1.69
N LEU A 138 -12.45 -14.74 -0.79
CA LEU A 138 -12.32 -16.15 -1.13
C LEU A 138 -13.63 -16.71 -1.68
N GLU A 139 -14.78 -16.29 -1.12
CA GLU A 139 -16.11 -16.65 -1.62
C GLU A 139 -16.39 -16.08 -3.02
N LYS A 140 -16.11 -14.79 -3.24
CA LYS A 140 -16.44 -14.11 -4.50
C LYS A 140 -15.46 -14.39 -5.63
N GLU A 141 -14.17 -14.55 -5.33
CA GLU A 141 -13.10 -14.65 -6.31
C GLU A 141 -12.49 -16.05 -6.42
N GLY A 142 -12.75 -16.94 -5.46
CA GLY A 142 -12.13 -18.26 -5.40
C GLY A 142 -10.62 -18.21 -5.14
N LYS A 143 -10.11 -17.08 -4.63
CA LYS A 143 -8.69 -16.83 -4.38
C LYS A 143 -8.46 -16.49 -2.91
N SER A 144 -7.47 -17.17 -2.33
CA SER A 144 -7.01 -16.86 -0.97
C SER A 144 -6.01 -15.72 -1.02
N TYR A 145 -6.19 -14.77 -0.13
CA TYR A 145 -5.24 -13.69 0.14
C TYR A 145 -4.86 -13.75 1.62
N ASP A 146 -3.72 -13.14 1.95
CA ASP A 146 -3.18 -13.07 3.30
C ASP A 146 -2.84 -11.62 3.59
N TYR A 147 -3.72 -10.94 4.32
CA TYR A 147 -3.62 -9.51 4.56
C TYR A 147 -3.04 -9.18 5.93
N SER A 148 -2.30 -8.07 6.01
CA SER A 148 -1.60 -7.69 7.23
C SER A 148 -2.52 -7.08 8.29
N GLU A 149 -2.75 -7.81 9.39
CA GLU A 149 -3.31 -7.21 10.60
C GLU A 149 -2.35 -6.20 11.25
N ASN A 150 -1.04 -6.37 11.09
CA ASN A 150 -0.03 -5.46 11.65
C ASN A 150 -0.24 -4.04 11.12
N ASN A 151 -0.45 -3.95 9.81
CA ASN A 151 -0.67 -2.71 9.11
C ASN A 151 -1.90 -1.99 9.64
N MET A 152 -3.04 -2.69 9.68
CA MET A 152 -4.29 -2.17 10.23
C MET A 152 -4.10 -1.70 11.69
N LYS A 153 -3.56 -2.57 12.55
CA LYS A 153 -3.32 -2.29 13.98
C LYS A 153 -2.46 -1.04 14.20
N ASN A 154 -1.39 -0.88 13.43
CA ASN A 154 -0.44 0.22 13.62
C ASN A 154 -0.98 1.54 13.06
N LEU A 155 -1.48 1.56 11.83
CA LEU A 155 -1.90 2.80 11.14
C LEU A 155 -3.13 3.47 11.78
N VAL A 156 -3.92 2.73 12.56
CA VAL A 156 -5.03 3.30 13.34
C VAL A 156 -4.62 3.73 14.74
N SER A 157 -3.38 3.46 15.17
CA SER A 157 -2.94 3.75 16.54
C SER A 157 -2.55 5.22 16.73
N ASN A 158 -2.39 5.60 18.00
CA ASN A 158 -2.00 6.96 18.40
C ASN A 158 -0.64 7.42 17.85
N SER A 159 0.18 6.51 17.35
CA SER A 159 1.48 6.81 16.74
C SER A 159 1.37 7.42 15.35
N TYR A 160 0.20 7.37 14.71
CA TYR A 160 -0.03 7.90 13.37
C TYR A 160 -0.90 9.16 13.39
N SER A 161 -0.66 10.07 12.44
CA SER A 161 -1.36 11.37 12.36
C SER A 161 -2.86 11.22 12.13
N GLN A 162 -3.24 10.24 11.30
CA GLN A 162 -4.63 9.86 11.04
C GLN A 162 -5.06 8.67 11.91
N GLY A 163 -4.37 8.39 13.01
CA GLY A 163 -4.76 7.33 13.94
C GLY A 163 -5.69 7.81 15.05
N PHE A 164 -6.40 6.88 15.67
CA PHE A 164 -7.17 7.07 16.89
C PHE A 164 -6.24 7.34 18.07
N ASP A 165 -6.79 7.64 19.25
CA ASP A 165 -6.03 7.90 20.47
C ASP A 165 -5.55 6.61 21.18
N LEU A 166 -5.83 5.45 20.59
CA LEU A 166 -5.58 4.13 21.15
C LEU A 166 -4.18 3.62 20.77
N THR A 167 -3.50 2.96 21.70
CA THR A 167 -2.32 2.13 21.41
C THR A 167 -2.74 0.78 20.83
N PRO A 168 -1.82 0.02 20.19
CA PRO A 168 -2.10 -1.35 19.77
C PRO A 168 -2.61 -2.29 20.88
N ASP A 169 -2.27 -2.01 22.14
CA ASP A 169 -2.69 -2.79 23.32
C ASP A 169 -4.08 -2.41 23.85
N ASP A 170 -4.56 -1.19 23.57
CA ASP A 170 -5.85 -0.69 24.09
C ASP A 170 -7.07 -1.34 23.40
N GLY A 171 -6.84 -2.20 22.40
CA GLY A 171 -7.89 -2.85 21.65
C GLY A 171 -8.44 -2.01 20.50
N GLY A 172 -9.58 -2.44 19.98
CA GLY A 172 -10.26 -1.77 18.87
C GLY A 172 -11.60 -2.40 18.55
N ASN A 173 -12.17 -2.04 17.40
CA ASN A 173 -13.51 -2.46 16.99
C ASN A 173 -13.70 -2.44 15.47
N ALA A 174 -14.88 -2.83 15.02
CA ALA A 174 -15.20 -2.90 13.60
C ALA A 174 -15.22 -1.50 12.94
N PHE A 175 -15.62 -0.43 13.65
CA PHE A 175 -15.65 0.93 13.11
C PHE A 175 -14.24 1.47 12.81
N ILE A 176 -13.27 1.18 13.67
CA ILE A 176 -11.86 1.49 13.44
C ILE A 176 -11.34 0.73 12.19
N SER A 177 -11.75 -0.52 12.04
CA SER A 177 -11.44 -1.33 10.84
C SER A 177 -12.05 -0.70 9.59
N THR A 178 -13.32 -0.27 9.65
CA THR A 178 -14.01 0.42 8.56
C THR A 178 -13.31 1.71 8.17
N ALA A 179 -12.87 2.52 9.14
CA ALA A 179 -12.14 3.76 8.88
C ALA A 179 -10.84 3.49 8.12
N TYR A 180 -10.03 2.54 8.57
CA TYR A 180 -8.79 2.11 7.91
C TYR A 180 -9.03 1.66 6.46
N LEU A 181 -10.04 0.83 6.23
CA LEU A 181 -10.35 0.29 4.90
C LEU A 181 -10.96 1.36 3.97
N SER A 182 -11.93 2.14 4.47
CA SER A 182 -12.70 3.10 3.66
C SER A 182 -11.91 4.37 3.30
N ARG A 183 -10.82 4.67 4.02
CA ARG A 183 -9.87 5.72 3.66
C ARG A 183 -8.72 5.24 2.76
N TRP A 184 -8.77 3.98 2.32
CA TRP A 184 -7.75 3.30 1.50
C TRP A 184 -6.36 3.26 2.14
N SER A 185 -6.28 2.99 3.46
CA SER A 185 -5.00 2.64 4.08
C SER A 185 -4.60 1.17 3.87
N GLY A 186 -5.53 0.33 3.42
CA GLY A 186 -5.31 -1.08 3.11
C GLY A 186 -6.57 -1.79 2.61
N PRO A 187 -6.58 -3.13 2.60
CA PRO A 187 -5.56 -4.02 3.16
C PRO A 187 -4.29 -4.08 2.32
N VAL A 188 -3.16 -4.39 2.95
CA VAL A 188 -1.86 -4.70 2.30
C VAL A 188 -1.52 -6.18 2.54
N ASN A 189 -0.59 -6.77 1.78
CA ASN A 189 -0.24 -8.18 1.98
C ASN A 189 0.55 -8.37 3.29
N ASP A 190 0.29 -9.47 4.01
CA ASP A 190 1.06 -9.85 5.21
C ASP A 190 2.56 -10.00 4.90
N SER A 191 2.92 -10.49 3.70
CA SER A 191 4.32 -10.59 3.29
C SER A 191 5.08 -9.26 3.22
N GLU A 192 4.37 -8.14 3.08
CA GLU A 192 4.95 -6.79 3.03
C GLU A 192 5.05 -6.15 4.42
N ASP A 193 4.17 -6.52 5.35
CA ASP A 193 4.16 -6.05 6.73
C ASP A 193 3.74 -7.18 7.70
N PRO A 194 4.61 -8.17 7.97
CA PRO A 194 4.23 -9.35 8.72
C PRO A 194 3.82 -9.05 10.16
N TYR A 195 2.88 -9.82 10.69
CA TYR A 195 2.40 -9.64 12.07
C TYR A 195 3.50 -9.71 13.14
N ASN A 196 3.52 -8.69 14.01
CA ASN A 196 4.40 -8.60 15.17
C ASN A 196 3.65 -7.96 16.36
N ASP A 197 3.48 -8.74 17.43
CA ASP A 197 2.77 -8.39 18.67
C ASP A 197 3.59 -7.49 19.62
N SER A 198 4.61 -6.82 19.09
CA SER A 198 5.38 -5.79 19.79
C SER A 198 5.67 -4.60 18.87
N SER A 199 5.23 -4.66 17.61
CA SER A 199 5.41 -3.56 16.67
C SER A 199 4.33 -2.51 16.88
N THR A 200 4.75 -1.25 16.88
CA THR A 200 3.90 -0.05 16.79
C THR A 200 4.13 0.70 15.46
N TYR A 201 4.81 0.06 14.50
CA TYR A 201 5.26 0.65 13.26
C TYR A 201 5.01 -0.27 12.07
N SER A 202 4.59 0.34 10.97
CA SER A 202 4.40 -0.26 9.66
C SER A 202 5.17 0.53 8.58
N PRO A 203 5.77 -0.15 7.59
CA PRO A 203 6.43 0.51 6.47
C PRO A 203 5.50 1.47 5.71
N THR A 204 6.06 2.53 5.15
CA THR A 204 5.32 3.49 4.31
C THR A 204 5.34 3.08 2.84
N GLY A 205 4.30 3.44 2.08
CA GLY A 205 4.27 3.25 0.62
C GLY A 205 3.93 1.81 0.19
N LEU A 206 3.34 1.01 1.09
CA LEU A 206 2.82 -0.30 0.76
C LEU A 206 1.61 -0.18 -0.18
N SER A 207 1.47 -1.13 -1.11
CA SER A 207 0.34 -1.15 -2.03
C SER A 207 -0.91 -1.70 -1.37
N VAL A 208 -1.98 -0.92 -1.39
CA VAL A 208 -3.33 -1.40 -1.10
C VAL A 208 -3.69 -2.50 -2.11
N GLN A 209 -4.34 -3.58 -1.68
CA GLN A 209 -4.65 -4.71 -2.55
C GLN A 209 -6.11 -4.71 -3.03
N LYS A 210 -7.00 -4.16 -2.21
CA LYS A 210 -8.45 -4.14 -2.41
C LYS A 210 -9.03 -2.84 -1.87
N HIS A 211 -10.13 -2.39 -2.47
CA HIS A 211 -10.90 -1.28 -1.93
C HIS A 211 -12.20 -1.81 -1.34
N VAL A 212 -12.44 -1.53 -0.05
CA VAL A 212 -13.71 -1.87 0.61
C VAL A 212 -14.87 -1.22 -0.14
N GLN A 213 -15.94 -1.98 -0.36
CA GLN A 213 -17.16 -1.47 -1.00
C GLN A 213 -18.24 -1.23 0.05
N GLU A 214 -18.44 -2.20 0.94
CA GLU A 214 -19.38 -2.07 2.04
C GLU A 214 -18.78 -2.57 3.36
N THR A 215 -19.21 -1.94 4.45
CA THR A 215 -19.13 -2.55 5.78
C THR A 215 -20.51 -2.53 6.38
N LEU A 216 -21.09 -3.71 6.60
CA LEU A 216 -22.46 -3.86 7.09
C LEU A 216 -22.43 -4.19 8.57
N PHE A 217 -23.07 -3.34 9.40
CA PHE A 217 -23.25 -3.61 10.83
C PHE A 217 -24.57 -4.33 11.05
N LEU A 218 -24.50 -5.57 11.52
CA LEU A 218 -25.70 -6.38 11.73
C LEU A 218 -26.33 -6.05 13.10
N PRO A 219 -27.67 -6.03 13.19
CA PRO A 219 -28.34 -5.79 14.45
C PRO A 219 -27.98 -6.87 15.47
N LYS A 220 -27.93 -6.47 16.75
CA LYS A 220 -27.80 -7.45 17.84
C LYS A 220 -28.96 -8.44 17.82
N LYS A 221 -28.71 -9.63 18.34
CA LYS A 221 -29.74 -10.64 18.55
C LYS A 221 -30.81 -10.08 19.49
N SER A 222 -32.07 -10.18 19.09
CA SER A 222 -33.21 -9.82 19.94
C SER A 222 -33.45 -10.87 21.02
N GLU A 223 -33.18 -12.14 20.71
CA GLU A 223 -33.30 -13.30 21.59
C GLU A 223 -32.18 -14.32 21.29
N PHE A 224 -31.97 -15.31 22.17
CA PHE A 224 -30.90 -16.31 21.98
C PHE A 224 -31.00 -17.11 20.67
N LEU A 225 -32.20 -17.30 20.12
CA LEU A 225 -32.40 -18.08 18.89
C LEU A 225 -32.59 -17.22 17.64
N ASP A 226 -32.47 -15.91 17.76
CA ASP A 226 -32.48 -14.97 16.64
C ASP A 226 -31.13 -15.00 15.90
N ASN A 227 -30.86 -16.13 15.24
CA ASN A 227 -29.58 -16.42 14.59
C ASN A 227 -29.64 -16.20 13.06
N GLU A 228 -30.83 -16.04 12.49
CA GLU A 228 -31.09 -16.07 11.05
C GLU A 228 -30.30 -15.00 10.28
N VAL A 229 -30.22 -13.77 10.83
CA VAL A 229 -29.46 -12.67 10.20
C VAL A 229 -27.98 -13.03 10.06
N ILE A 230 -27.37 -13.57 11.13
CA ILE A 230 -25.96 -13.99 11.11
C ILE A 230 -25.77 -15.19 10.18
N LYS A 231 -26.69 -16.16 10.18
CA LYS A 231 -26.60 -17.34 9.30
C LYS A 231 -26.70 -16.95 7.81
N ASN A 232 -27.64 -16.08 7.45
CA ASN A 232 -27.77 -15.55 6.09
C ASN A 232 -26.53 -14.77 5.68
N ALA A 233 -26.02 -13.90 6.56
CA ALA A 233 -24.78 -13.17 6.34
C ALA A 233 -23.61 -14.12 6.03
N ILE A 234 -23.48 -15.21 6.78
CA ILE A 234 -22.44 -16.22 6.57
C ILE A 234 -22.55 -16.89 5.19
N MET A 235 -23.77 -17.17 4.74
CA MET A 235 -23.99 -17.81 3.43
C MET A 235 -23.78 -16.84 2.26
N GLU A 236 -24.12 -15.57 2.41
CA GLU A 236 -24.10 -14.59 1.33
C GLU A 236 -22.74 -13.88 1.18
N TYR A 237 -22.11 -13.59 2.31
CA TYR A 237 -20.91 -12.75 2.39
C TYR A 237 -19.68 -13.47 2.95
N GLY A 238 -19.81 -14.71 3.44
CA GLY A 238 -18.72 -15.41 4.12
C GLY A 238 -18.63 -15.04 5.60
N ALA A 239 -17.46 -15.23 6.20
CA ALA A 239 -17.31 -15.15 7.66
C ALA A 239 -17.68 -13.76 8.24
N VAL A 240 -18.27 -13.76 9.44
CA VAL A 240 -18.81 -12.56 10.09
C VAL A 240 -17.96 -12.17 11.30
N TYR A 241 -17.47 -10.94 11.35
CA TYR A 241 -16.86 -10.38 12.56
C TYR A 241 -17.89 -10.35 13.70
N THR A 242 -17.52 -10.78 14.89
CA THR A 242 -18.36 -10.68 16.09
C THR A 242 -17.56 -10.40 17.34
N THR A 243 -18.26 -9.98 18.39
CA THR A 243 -17.70 -9.69 19.71
C THR A 243 -18.20 -10.69 20.74
N MET A 244 -17.41 -10.94 21.77
CA MET A 244 -17.80 -11.78 22.90
C MET A 244 -17.08 -11.34 24.18
N TYR A 245 -17.62 -11.77 25.32
CA TYR A 245 -16.83 -11.82 26.54
C TYR A 245 -16.08 -13.14 26.56
N TRP A 246 -14.76 -13.09 26.77
CA TRP A 246 -13.91 -14.25 26.96
C TRP A 246 -13.43 -14.33 28.41
N ASN A 247 -13.62 -15.50 29.00
CA ASN A 247 -12.95 -15.90 30.23
C ASN A 247 -12.76 -17.43 30.22
N PRO A 248 -11.54 -17.94 30.50
CA PRO A 248 -11.23 -19.37 30.39
C PRO A 248 -12.10 -20.26 31.30
N GLY A 249 -12.69 -19.73 32.37
CA GLY A 249 -13.62 -20.46 33.24
C GLY A 249 -14.94 -20.87 32.57
N TYR A 250 -15.25 -20.30 31.40
CA TYR A 250 -16.45 -20.62 30.60
C TYR A 250 -16.13 -21.44 29.35
N TYR A 251 -14.87 -21.86 29.20
CA TYR A 251 -14.40 -22.69 28.10
C TYR A 251 -14.18 -24.14 28.51
N GLN A 252 -14.71 -25.07 27.73
CA GLN A 252 -14.53 -26.51 27.93
C GLN A 252 -13.56 -27.07 26.86
N GLN A 253 -12.33 -27.35 27.27
CA GLN A 253 -11.25 -27.78 26.37
C GLN A 253 -11.55 -29.10 25.64
N ARG A 254 -12.21 -30.06 26.29
CA ARG A 254 -12.47 -31.40 25.70
C ARG A 254 -13.36 -31.34 24.46
N ASN A 255 -14.32 -30.42 24.44
CA ASN A 255 -15.31 -30.29 23.36
C ASN A 255 -15.12 -28.99 22.58
N TYR A 256 -14.09 -28.20 22.91
CA TYR A 256 -13.81 -26.88 22.37
C TYR A 256 -15.04 -25.97 22.42
N ALA A 257 -15.80 -26.01 23.52
CA ALA A 257 -17.12 -25.39 23.62
C ALA A 257 -17.12 -24.25 24.66
N TYR A 258 -17.70 -23.12 24.32
CA TYR A 258 -17.74 -21.91 25.13
C TYR A 258 -19.17 -21.42 25.37
N ARG A 259 -19.45 -20.97 26.60
CA ARG A 259 -20.66 -20.21 26.89
C ARG A 259 -20.49 -19.31 28.11
N TYR A 260 -20.66 -18.01 27.92
CA TYR A 260 -20.81 -17.05 28.98
C TYR A 260 -22.30 -16.74 29.25
N PRO A 261 -22.79 -16.92 30.49
CA PRO A 261 -24.17 -16.59 30.87
C PRO A 261 -24.29 -15.27 31.67
N GLY A 262 -23.20 -14.52 31.85
CA GLY A 262 -23.16 -13.35 32.73
C GLY A 262 -23.44 -12.02 32.02
N SER A 263 -23.13 -10.91 32.70
CA SER A 263 -23.45 -9.56 32.24
C SER A 263 -22.24 -8.65 32.02
N LEU A 264 -21.00 -9.13 32.24
CA LEU A 264 -19.79 -8.34 32.06
C LEU A 264 -19.61 -7.89 30.61
N SER A 265 -18.90 -6.77 30.43
CA SER A 265 -18.64 -6.15 29.13
C SER A 265 -17.77 -7.04 28.25
N VAL A 266 -18.02 -7.00 26.94
CA VAL A 266 -17.24 -7.73 25.93
C VAL A 266 -15.77 -7.30 25.96
N ASN A 267 -14.85 -8.24 25.69
CA ASN A 267 -13.40 -8.01 25.75
C ASN A 267 -12.62 -8.78 24.66
N HIS A 268 -13.31 -9.46 23.74
CA HIS A 268 -12.67 -10.23 22.68
C HIS A 268 -13.48 -10.18 21.39
N ALA A 269 -12.79 -10.26 20.26
CA ALA A 269 -13.39 -10.35 18.94
C ALA A 269 -12.98 -11.66 18.26
N VAL A 270 -13.94 -12.33 17.63
CA VAL A 270 -13.75 -13.59 16.91
C VAL A 270 -14.56 -13.55 15.62
N THR A 271 -14.33 -14.48 14.70
CA THR A 271 -15.05 -14.53 13.43
C THR A 271 -15.96 -15.74 13.39
N ILE A 272 -17.27 -15.54 13.18
CA ILE A 272 -18.21 -16.65 13.00
C ILE A 272 -18.06 -17.19 11.57
N VAL A 273 -17.76 -18.47 11.46
CA VAL A 273 -17.49 -19.17 10.18
C VAL A 273 -18.51 -20.26 9.85
N GLY A 274 -19.57 -20.38 10.64
CA GLY A 274 -20.57 -21.41 10.46
C GLY A 274 -21.39 -21.66 11.71
N TRP A 275 -22.20 -22.71 11.67
CA TRP A 275 -23.07 -23.10 12.76
C TRP A 275 -23.44 -24.59 12.71
N ASN A 276 -23.93 -25.08 13.84
CA ASN A 276 -24.52 -26.41 13.98
C ASN A 276 -25.69 -26.34 14.97
N ASP A 277 -26.92 -26.45 14.45
CA ASP A 277 -28.16 -26.37 15.23
C ASP A 277 -28.35 -27.55 16.19
N SER A 278 -27.67 -28.68 15.93
CA SER A 278 -27.73 -29.90 16.76
C SER A 278 -26.47 -30.10 17.61
N PHE A 279 -25.68 -29.05 17.83
CA PHE A 279 -24.52 -29.13 18.72
C PHE A 279 -24.98 -29.39 20.15
N ASP A 280 -24.59 -30.55 20.70
CA ASP A 280 -25.08 -31.05 21.99
C ASP A 280 -24.80 -30.05 23.13
N ARG A 281 -25.87 -29.56 23.76
CA ARG A 281 -25.81 -28.63 24.90
C ARG A 281 -24.98 -29.16 26.08
N ASN A 282 -24.85 -30.47 26.23
CA ASN A 282 -24.06 -31.08 27.31
C ASN A 282 -22.54 -30.97 27.06
N SER A 283 -22.14 -30.46 25.89
CA SER A 283 -20.74 -30.20 25.56
C SER A 283 -20.19 -28.95 26.26
N PHE A 284 -21.06 -28.05 26.70
CA PHE A 284 -20.71 -26.77 27.34
C PHE A 284 -20.49 -26.92 28.86
N PRO A 285 -19.60 -26.11 29.47
CA PRO A 285 -19.36 -26.17 30.91
C PRO A 285 -20.58 -25.68 31.71
N GLN A 286 -21.28 -24.65 31.23
CA GLN A 286 -22.59 -24.22 31.74
C GLN A 286 -23.68 -24.59 30.74
N VAL A 287 -24.33 -25.74 30.97
CA VAL A 287 -25.33 -26.31 30.05
C VAL A 287 -26.40 -25.28 29.65
N PRO A 288 -26.50 -24.90 28.37
CA PRO A 288 -27.51 -23.98 27.89
C PRO A 288 -28.92 -24.62 27.86
N PRO A 289 -29.98 -23.81 27.75
CA PRO A 289 -31.36 -24.32 27.67
C PRO A 289 -31.62 -25.29 26.50
N GLY A 290 -30.93 -25.12 25.37
CA GLY A 290 -31.09 -25.96 24.18
C GLY A 290 -29.78 -26.22 23.47
N ASP A 291 -29.84 -27.09 22.47
CA ASP A 291 -28.73 -27.38 21.56
C ASP A 291 -28.47 -26.19 20.63
N GLY A 292 -27.31 -26.20 19.98
CA GLY A 292 -26.97 -25.24 18.95
C GLY A 292 -25.77 -24.37 19.30
N ALA A 293 -24.87 -24.24 18.34
CA ALA A 293 -23.66 -23.45 18.47
C ALA A 293 -23.26 -22.80 17.14
N PHE A 294 -22.64 -21.62 17.25
CA PHE A 294 -21.84 -21.05 16.18
C PHE A 294 -20.44 -21.65 16.20
N ILE A 295 -19.83 -21.75 15.02
CA ILE A 295 -18.42 -22.13 14.84
C ILE A 295 -17.64 -20.84 14.72
N ALA A 296 -16.66 -20.63 15.60
CA ALA A 296 -15.87 -19.40 15.64
C ALA A 296 -14.39 -19.69 15.32
N LYS A 297 -13.82 -18.89 14.43
CA LYS A 297 -12.38 -18.77 14.18
C LYS A 297 -11.80 -17.81 15.22
N ASN A 298 -10.76 -18.25 15.93
CA ASN A 298 -10.03 -17.43 16.89
C ASN A 298 -8.70 -16.95 16.29
N SER A 299 -7.95 -16.14 17.04
CA SER A 299 -6.68 -15.53 16.66
C SER A 299 -5.52 -15.98 17.56
N TRP A 300 -5.56 -17.21 18.08
CA TRP A 300 -4.57 -17.76 19.03
C TRP A 300 -3.78 -18.97 18.50
N SER A 301 -3.45 -18.95 17.21
CA SER A 301 -2.83 -20.07 16.46
C SER A 301 -3.76 -21.28 16.29
N ASP A 302 -3.45 -22.04 15.24
CA ASP A 302 -3.97 -23.38 14.94
C ASP A 302 -3.64 -24.44 16.01
N THR A 303 -2.77 -24.16 16.98
CA THR A 303 -2.47 -25.09 18.10
C THR A 303 -3.46 -24.99 19.25
N TRP A 304 -4.31 -23.96 19.26
CA TRP A 304 -5.33 -23.73 20.28
C TRP A 304 -6.70 -24.28 19.84
N GLY A 305 -7.51 -24.78 20.77
CA GLY A 305 -8.87 -25.24 20.46
C GLY A 305 -8.94 -26.38 19.44
N GLU A 306 -9.94 -26.36 18.57
CA GLU A 306 -10.10 -27.27 17.43
C GLU A 306 -9.36 -26.70 16.21
N ASN A 307 -8.03 -26.80 16.19
CA ASN A 307 -7.19 -26.23 15.13
C ASN A 307 -7.39 -24.71 14.94
N GLY A 308 -7.52 -23.97 16.03
CA GLY A 308 -7.79 -22.53 16.07
C GLY A 308 -9.27 -22.16 16.09
N TYR A 309 -10.17 -23.14 16.06
CA TYR A 309 -11.62 -22.95 16.09
C TYR A 309 -12.24 -23.44 17.40
N PHE A 310 -13.46 -22.99 17.68
CA PHE A 310 -14.25 -23.45 18.83
C PHE A 310 -15.73 -23.19 18.59
N TYR A 311 -16.58 -23.73 19.47
CA TYR A 311 -18.03 -23.65 19.37
C TYR A 311 -18.56 -22.71 20.45
N ILE A 312 -19.36 -21.72 20.06
CA ILE A 312 -20.00 -20.78 20.98
C ILE A 312 -21.49 -21.08 21.02
N SER A 313 -22.04 -21.32 22.21
CA SER A 313 -23.48 -21.59 22.35
C SER A 313 -24.33 -20.45 21.80
N TYR A 314 -25.45 -20.77 21.15
CA TYR A 314 -26.46 -19.76 20.79
C TYR A 314 -27.00 -18.97 21.99
N TYR A 315 -26.89 -19.54 23.19
CA TYR A 315 -27.34 -18.98 24.45
C TYR A 315 -26.25 -18.26 25.25
N ASP A 316 -25.16 -17.87 24.58
CA ASP A 316 -24.19 -16.92 25.13
C ASP A 316 -24.84 -15.53 25.23
N THR A 317 -24.64 -14.85 26.36
CA THR A 317 -25.28 -13.54 26.64
C THR A 317 -24.55 -12.35 26.04
N LYS A 318 -23.32 -12.55 25.54
CA LYS A 318 -22.45 -11.47 25.06
C LYS A 318 -21.97 -11.65 23.62
N LEU A 319 -22.23 -12.80 22.99
CA LEU A 319 -21.96 -13.01 21.58
C LEU A 319 -22.75 -12.03 20.70
N GLY A 320 -22.03 -11.22 19.92
CA GLY A 320 -22.62 -10.27 18.99
C GLY A 320 -23.51 -9.22 19.65
N TYR A 321 -23.31 -8.95 20.95
CA TYR A 321 -24.15 -8.05 21.74
C TYR A 321 -23.98 -6.58 21.32
N ASN A 322 -22.75 -6.17 21.04
CA ASN A 322 -22.43 -4.79 20.64
C ASN A 322 -22.18 -4.66 19.15
N GLU A 323 -21.45 -5.60 18.56
CA GLU A 323 -20.99 -5.46 17.19
C GLU A 323 -20.92 -6.80 16.47
N ASN A 324 -21.55 -6.85 15.30
CA ASN A 324 -21.33 -7.82 14.26
C ASN A 324 -21.10 -7.05 12.96
N ALA A 325 -20.10 -7.45 12.17
CA ALA A 325 -19.76 -6.74 10.95
C ALA A 325 -19.40 -7.68 9.80
N ILE A 326 -19.65 -7.21 8.59
CA ILE A 326 -19.25 -7.83 7.33
C ILE A 326 -18.43 -6.81 6.57
N PHE A 327 -17.33 -7.24 5.95
CA PHE A 327 -16.49 -6.39 5.11
C PHE A 327 -16.46 -6.94 3.69
N THR A 328 -16.92 -6.16 2.72
CA THR A 328 -16.86 -6.52 1.29
C THR A 328 -15.84 -5.66 0.58
N ALA A 329 -15.22 -6.18 -0.48
CA ALA A 329 -14.27 -5.40 -1.26
C ALA A 329 -14.22 -5.79 -2.73
N GLU A 330 -13.66 -4.89 -3.52
CA GLU A 330 -13.38 -5.08 -4.94
C GLU A 330 -11.90 -4.82 -5.23
N SER A 331 -11.52 -5.01 -6.50
CA SER A 331 -10.18 -4.68 -6.99
C SER A 331 -9.82 -3.22 -6.68
N GLN A 332 -8.58 -2.98 -6.27
CA GLN A 332 -8.04 -1.62 -6.10
C GLN A 332 -8.09 -0.76 -7.38
N ASN A 333 -8.26 -1.36 -8.57
CA ASN A 333 -8.31 -0.63 -9.84
C ASN A 333 -9.71 -0.08 -10.16
N ASN A 334 -10.68 -0.21 -9.26
CA ASN A 334 -12.05 0.28 -9.49
C ASN A 334 -12.13 1.81 -9.49
N TYR A 335 -11.24 2.49 -8.76
CA TYR A 335 -11.17 3.94 -8.64
C TYR A 335 -9.72 4.40 -8.50
N ASP A 336 -9.48 5.65 -8.85
CA ASP A 336 -8.14 6.24 -8.90
C ASP A 336 -7.85 7.19 -7.74
N HIS A 337 -8.87 7.91 -7.28
CA HIS A 337 -8.72 8.86 -6.18
C HIS A 337 -9.95 8.85 -5.29
N VAL A 338 -9.71 9.09 -4.00
CA VAL A 338 -10.72 9.32 -2.98
C VAL A 338 -10.61 10.75 -2.47
N TYR A 339 -11.70 11.51 -2.58
CA TYR A 339 -11.88 12.78 -1.88
C TYR A 339 -12.65 12.51 -0.59
N GLN A 340 -12.10 12.95 0.54
CA GLN A 340 -12.68 12.70 1.86
C GLN A 340 -12.22 13.75 2.86
N TYR A 341 -13.02 13.93 3.91
CA TYR A 341 -12.72 14.80 5.06
C TYR A 341 -12.82 14.06 6.39
N ASP A 342 -13.01 12.74 6.34
CA ASP A 342 -13.35 11.86 7.47
C ASP A 342 -12.42 10.62 7.55
N PRO A 343 -11.09 10.77 7.76
CA PRO A 343 -10.15 9.65 7.82
C PRO A 343 -10.36 8.69 9.01
N LEU A 344 -11.02 9.10 10.09
CA LEU A 344 -11.43 8.29 11.25
C LEU A 344 -12.86 7.75 11.11
N GLY A 345 -13.59 8.14 10.06
CA GLY A 345 -14.89 7.58 9.69
C GLY A 345 -16.00 7.97 10.67
N TRP A 346 -16.97 7.06 10.84
CA TRP A 346 -18.17 7.32 11.63
C TRP A 346 -17.88 7.25 13.14
N ILE A 347 -17.88 8.42 13.80
CA ILE A 347 -17.64 8.56 15.25
C ILE A 347 -18.95 8.81 16.00
N VAL A 348 -19.78 9.72 15.48
CA VAL A 348 -21.08 10.06 16.07
C VAL A 348 -22.15 10.16 14.99
N SER A 349 -23.39 10.14 15.42
CA SER A 349 -24.53 10.49 14.58
C SER A 349 -25.09 11.86 14.96
N LYS A 350 -25.57 12.63 14.00
CA LYS A 350 -26.25 13.91 14.24
C LYS A 350 -27.64 13.96 13.62
N GLU A 351 -28.50 14.79 14.21
CA GLU A 351 -29.91 14.91 13.88
C GLU A 351 -30.47 16.31 14.11
N TYR A 352 -31.65 16.55 13.55
CA TYR A 352 -32.53 17.63 13.97
C TYR A 352 -33.62 17.05 14.87
N GLU A 353 -33.83 17.67 16.02
CA GLU A 353 -34.76 17.18 17.04
C GLU A 353 -36.15 16.86 16.47
N GLY A 354 -36.61 15.62 16.68
CA GLY A 354 -37.91 15.14 16.19
C GLY A 354 -37.94 14.78 14.70
N SER A 355 -36.82 14.81 13.99
CA SER A 355 -36.73 14.45 12.57
C SER A 355 -35.87 13.22 12.34
N LEU A 356 -36.43 12.24 11.63
CA LEU A 356 -35.68 11.09 11.07
C LEU A 356 -35.13 11.37 9.67
N VAL A 357 -35.30 12.61 9.20
CA VAL A 357 -34.82 13.09 7.90
C VAL A 357 -33.82 14.21 8.11
N ALA A 358 -32.68 14.13 7.44
CA ALA A 358 -31.71 15.21 7.40
C ALA A 358 -30.98 15.23 6.05
N TRP A 359 -30.46 16.39 5.70
CA TRP A 359 -29.62 16.58 4.54
C TRP A 359 -28.19 16.88 4.99
N GLY A 360 -27.23 16.25 4.33
CA GLY A 360 -25.81 16.51 4.49
C GLY A 360 -25.15 16.70 3.13
N GLY A 361 -24.06 17.45 3.05
CA GLY A 361 -23.27 17.49 1.83
C GLY A 361 -21.85 17.98 2.02
N ASN A 362 -20.94 17.38 1.26
CA ASN A 362 -19.52 17.76 1.24
C ASN A 362 -19.19 18.50 -0.06
N VAL A 363 -18.35 19.52 0.04
CA VAL A 363 -17.84 20.30 -1.10
C VAL A 363 -16.37 20.00 -1.29
N PHE A 364 -16.04 19.43 -2.44
CA PHE A 364 -14.68 19.07 -2.82
C PHE A 364 -14.13 20.01 -3.89
N SER A 365 -12.81 20.10 -3.97
CA SER A 365 -12.08 20.77 -5.06
C SER A 365 -11.23 19.74 -5.77
N SER A 366 -11.44 19.57 -7.07
CA SER A 366 -10.68 18.60 -7.84
C SER A 366 -9.29 19.13 -8.18
N GLU A 367 -8.27 18.29 -8.07
CA GLU A 367 -6.88 18.65 -8.39
C GLU A 367 -6.49 18.31 -9.83
N ARG A 368 -7.31 17.50 -10.51
CA ARG A 368 -7.00 16.91 -11.81
C ARG A 368 -8.26 16.77 -12.64
N ASN A 369 -8.12 16.68 -13.94
CA ASN A 369 -9.26 16.32 -14.78
C ASN A 369 -9.61 14.84 -14.50
N GLU A 370 -10.87 14.53 -14.23
CA GLU A 370 -11.30 13.19 -13.81
C GLU A 370 -12.83 13.03 -13.94
N ASN A 371 -13.32 11.83 -13.66
CA ASN A 371 -14.74 11.52 -13.63
C ASN A 371 -15.16 11.02 -12.24
N LEU A 372 -16.10 11.71 -11.59
CA LEU A 372 -16.79 11.16 -10.43
C LEU A 372 -17.58 9.93 -10.84
N ARG A 373 -17.32 8.82 -10.15
CA ARG A 373 -17.84 7.49 -10.50
C ARG A 373 -18.66 6.86 -9.38
N ALA A 374 -18.28 7.08 -8.14
CA ALA A 374 -18.99 6.55 -6.99
C ALA A 374 -18.90 7.47 -5.78
N ILE A 375 -19.76 7.21 -4.80
CA ILE A 375 -19.91 8.00 -3.59
C ILE A 375 -19.89 7.05 -2.40
N GLY A 376 -18.96 7.29 -1.48
CA GLY A 376 -18.90 6.58 -0.21
C GLY A 376 -19.71 7.32 0.84
N PHE A 377 -20.56 6.64 1.60
CA PHE A 377 -21.23 7.24 2.76
C PHE A 377 -21.70 6.17 3.75
N TYR A 378 -22.11 6.61 4.94
CA TYR A 378 -22.69 5.71 5.93
C TYR A 378 -24.21 5.84 6.00
N THR A 379 -24.89 4.73 6.23
CA THR A 379 -26.28 4.73 6.72
C THR A 379 -26.29 4.33 8.20
N THR A 380 -27.22 4.90 8.98
CA THR A 380 -27.19 4.81 10.45
C THR A 380 -28.35 4.02 11.06
N ASP A 381 -29.30 3.58 10.23
CA ASP A 381 -30.42 2.74 10.65
C ASP A 381 -30.56 1.51 9.74
N LEU A 382 -31.35 0.54 10.19
CA LEU A 382 -31.87 -0.47 9.28
C LEU A 382 -32.71 0.24 8.22
N ASN A 383 -32.61 -0.23 6.98
CA ASN A 383 -33.51 0.20 5.92
C ASN A 383 -33.44 1.73 5.61
N THR A 384 -32.34 2.41 5.90
CA THR A 384 -32.17 3.84 5.57
C THR A 384 -32.31 4.06 4.06
N ALA A 385 -33.24 4.93 3.69
CA ALA A 385 -33.38 5.42 2.32
C ALA A 385 -32.53 6.68 2.11
N TYR A 386 -32.06 6.89 0.89
CA TYR A 386 -31.25 8.05 0.54
C TYR A 386 -31.59 8.62 -0.84
N GLU A 387 -31.33 9.92 -1.01
CA GLU A 387 -31.34 10.61 -2.29
C GLU A 387 -30.06 11.42 -2.45
N ILE A 388 -29.30 11.16 -3.52
CA ILE A 388 -28.02 11.78 -3.86
C ILE A 388 -28.24 12.86 -4.91
N TYR A 389 -27.58 13.99 -4.74
CA TYR A 389 -27.56 15.13 -5.64
C TYR A 389 -26.13 15.60 -5.86
N ILE A 390 -25.71 15.75 -7.12
CA ILE A 390 -24.37 16.26 -7.46
C ILE A 390 -24.47 17.65 -8.05
N TYR A 391 -23.72 18.61 -7.50
CA TYR A 391 -23.61 19.95 -8.05
C TYR A 391 -22.18 20.28 -8.48
N LYS A 392 -22.05 21.15 -9.48
CA LYS A 392 -20.80 21.78 -9.85
C LYS A 392 -20.78 23.23 -9.40
N ASN A 393 -19.59 23.68 -9.00
CA ASN A 393 -19.29 25.05 -8.59
C ASN A 393 -20.34 25.60 -7.61
N PRO A 394 -20.55 24.94 -6.46
CA PRO A 394 -21.52 25.40 -5.48
C PRO A 394 -21.21 26.83 -5.02
N VAL A 395 -22.25 27.64 -4.87
CA VAL A 395 -22.15 29.10 -4.57
C VAL A 395 -22.79 29.49 -3.24
N SER A 396 -23.64 28.63 -2.69
CA SER A 396 -24.35 28.85 -1.42
C SER A 396 -24.37 27.56 -0.62
N GLY A 397 -23.38 27.36 0.24
CA GLY A 397 -23.17 26.07 0.89
C GLY A 397 -22.84 25.00 -0.16
N PRO A 398 -23.42 23.79 -0.09
CA PRO A 398 -23.13 22.71 -1.01
C PRO A 398 -23.99 22.74 -2.28
N VAL A 399 -24.82 23.78 -2.50
CA VAL A 399 -25.75 23.81 -3.65
C VAL A 399 -25.41 24.92 -4.64
N ASN A 400 -25.81 24.69 -5.90
CA ASN A 400 -25.83 25.69 -6.95
C ASN A 400 -27.27 25.86 -7.47
N SER A 401 -28.07 26.67 -6.77
CA SER A 401 -29.48 26.87 -7.09
C SER A 401 -29.73 27.51 -8.46
N GLY A 402 -28.74 28.23 -9.01
CA GLY A 402 -28.84 28.85 -10.33
C GLY A 402 -28.62 27.88 -11.50
N GLN A 403 -27.90 26.77 -11.30
CA GLN A 403 -27.60 25.78 -12.34
C GLN A 403 -28.28 24.42 -12.12
N GLY A 404 -28.81 24.15 -10.93
CA GLY A 404 -29.40 22.85 -10.58
C GLY A 404 -28.36 21.75 -10.36
N TYR A 405 -28.83 20.54 -10.09
CA TYR A 405 -27.98 19.35 -9.95
C TYR A 405 -27.75 18.68 -11.30
N LEU A 406 -26.61 17.98 -11.42
CA LEU A 406 -26.23 17.19 -12.59
C LEU A 406 -26.69 15.74 -12.51
N VAL A 407 -26.78 15.23 -11.28
CA VAL A 407 -27.20 13.86 -10.98
C VAL A 407 -28.21 13.91 -9.86
N GLN A 408 -29.25 13.09 -9.98
CA GLN A 408 -30.16 12.75 -8.91
C GLN A 408 -30.42 11.25 -8.96
N GLU A 409 -30.01 10.56 -7.90
CA GLU A 409 -30.22 9.12 -7.74
C GLU A 409 -30.75 8.84 -6.34
N SER A 410 -31.45 7.74 -6.18
CA SER A 410 -31.99 7.33 -4.88
C SER A 410 -31.86 5.84 -4.70
N GLY A 411 -31.88 5.41 -3.45
CA GLY A 411 -31.74 4.01 -3.09
C GLY A 411 -32.06 3.76 -1.63
N LYS A 412 -31.75 2.55 -1.20
CA LYS A 412 -31.97 2.08 0.16
C LYS A 412 -30.96 1.00 0.48
N TYR A 413 -30.32 1.10 1.65
CA TYR A 413 -29.50 0.01 2.20
C TYR A 413 -30.23 -0.66 3.35
N SER A 414 -30.16 -1.99 3.41
CA SER A 414 -30.89 -2.79 4.41
C SER A 414 -30.26 -2.69 5.80
N PHE A 415 -28.93 -2.60 5.86
CA PHE A 415 -28.16 -2.52 7.09
C PHE A 415 -27.43 -1.19 7.19
N PRO A 416 -27.25 -0.66 8.41
CA PRO A 416 -26.36 0.45 8.64
C PRO A 416 -24.91 0.07 8.38
N GLY A 417 -24.09 1.08 8.14
CA GLY A 417 -22.67 0.96 7.92
C GLY A 417 -22.21 1.70 6.68
N TYR A 418 -21.02 1.37 6.21
CA TYR A 418 -20.38 2.06 5.09
C TYR A 418 -20.83 1.45 3.77
N HIS A 419 -21.12 2.29 2.77
CA HIS A 419 -21.52 1.85 1.43
C HIS A 419 -20.85 2.67 0.34
N THR A 420 -20.59 2.02 -0.79
CA THR A 420 -20.11 2.66 -2.02
C THR A 420 -21.22 2.62 -3.07
N HIS A 421 -21.88 3.75 -3.28
CA HIS A 421 -22.90 3.91 -4.32
C HIS A 421 -22.25 4.24 -5.66
N VAL A 422 -22.30 3.32 -6.61
CA VAL A 422 -21.82 3.54 -7.98
C VAL A 422 -22.86 4.34 -8.77
N LEU A 423 -22.46 5.50 -9.30
CA LEU A 423 -23.35 6.33 -10.11
C LEU A 423 -23.74 5.62 -11.41
N SER A 424 -24.98 5.82 -11.84
CA SER A 424 -25.47 5.31 -13.14
C SER A 424 -24.76 5.98 -14.32
N SER A 425 -24.29 7.22 -14.14
CA SER A 425 -23.51 7.97 -15.11
C SER A 425 -22.36 8.73 -14.45
N THR A 426 -21.23 8.82 -15.14
CA THR A 426 -20.06 9.55 -14.65
C THR A 426 -20.22 11.06 -14.79
N VAL A 427 -19.71 11.81 -13.83
CA VAL A 427 -19.69 13.29 -13.89
C VAL A 427 -18.25 13.75 -14.16
N PRO A 428 -17.95 14.34 -15.34
CA PRO A 428 -16.61 14.86 -15.62
C PRO A 428 -16.35 16.10 -14.78
N ILE A 429 -15.20 16.21 -14.14
CA ILE A 429 -14.78 17.32 -13.29
C ILE A 429 -13.39 17.77 -13.78
N ASN A 430 -13.23 19.09 -13.98
CA ASN A 430 -11.95 19.63 -14.40
C ASN A 430 -11.07 19.98 -13.20
N ALA A 431 -9.75 19.98 -13.40
CA ALA A 431 -8.79 20.45 -12.41
C ALA A 431 -9.14 21.89 -11.96
N GLY A 432 -9.16 22.10 -10.64
CA GLY A 432 -9.54 23.36 -10.00
C GLY A 432 -11.05 23.60 -9.88
N GLU A 433 -11.89 22.74 -10.49
CA GLU A 433 -13.34 22.85 -10.37
C GLU A 433 -13.81 22.36 -8.99
N LYS A 434 -14.79 23.06 -8.41
CA LYS A 434 -15.48 22.58 -7.21
C LYS A 434 -16.67 21.73 -7.58
N PHE A 435 -16.93 20.70 -6.80
CA PHE A 435 -18.14 19.90 -6.90
C PHE A 435 -18.62 19.53 -5.50
N SER A 436 -19.89 19.22 -5.37
CA SER A 436 -20.46 18.78 -4.11
C SER A 436 -21.31 17.55 -4.27
N ILE A 437 -21.30 16.74 -3.22
CA ILE A 437 -22.18 15.60 -3.03
C ILE A 437 -23.13 15.97 -1.92
N VAL A 438 -24.42 16.05 -2.24
CA VAL A 438 -25.49 16.31 -1.28
C VAL A 438 -26.34 15.05 -1.16
N ILE A 439 -26.63 14.62 0.06
CA ILE A 439 -27.42 13.43 0.34
C ILE A 439 -28.55 13.79 1.32
N ARG A 440 -29.78 13.42 0.96
CA ARG A 440 -30.90 13.37 1.89
C ARG A 440 -31.00 11.97 2.46
N PHE A 441 -30.90 11.84 3.78
CA PHE A 441 -31.10 10.58 4.48
C PHE A 441 -32.49 10.53 5.10
N THR A 442 -33.12 9.36 5.04
CA THR A 442 -34.40 9.07 5.68
C THR A 442 -34.26 7.76 6.46
N ASN A 443 -34.08 7.88 7.77
CA ASN A 443 -34.11 6.74 8.68
C ASN A 443 -35.57 6.32 8.94
N PRO A 444 -35.88 5.02 8.96
CA PRO A 444 -37.21 4.55 9.34
C PRO A 444 -37.54 4.76 10.82
N SER A 445 -36.56 4.59 11.71
CA SER A 445 -36.82 4.47 13.15
C SER A 445 -35.77 5.14 14.04
N ALA A 446 -34.48 4.96 13.74
CA ALA A 446 -33.39 5.45 14.56
C ALA A 446 -33.11 6.92 14.30
N SER A 447 -32.89 7.62 15.40
CA SER A 447 -32.45 9.01 15.44
C SER A 447 -31.00 9.11 14.91
N GLY A 448 -30.53 10.30 14.56
CA GLY A 448 -29.18 10.49 14.03
C GLY A 448 -28.94 10.01 12.58
N PRO A 449 -29.67 10.51 11.57
CA PRO A 449 -29.49 10.11 10.16
C PRO A 449 -28.15 10.51 9.54
N LEU A 450 -27.38 11.41 10.15
CA LEU A 450 -26.11 11.89 9.62
C LEU A 450 -24.93 11.26 10.36
N ALA A 451 -24.14 10.43 9.68
CA ALA A 451 -22.85 9.96 10.19
C ALA A 451 -21.79 11.05 10.08
N VAL A 452 -21.08 11.30 11.19
CA VAL A 452 -20.15 12.40 11.35
C VAL A 452 -18.85 11.93 12.01
N GLU A 453 -17.74 12.41 11.49
CA GLU A 453 -16.45 12.43 12.18
C GLU A 453 -16.37 13.71 13.02
N GLU A 454 -16.03 13.60 14.31
CA GLU A 454 -15.70 14.73 15.16
C GLU A 454 -14.71 14.33 16.27
N PRO A 455 -14.03 15.31 16.92
CA PRO A 455 -13.16 15.02 18.05
C PRO A 455 -13.93 14.48 19.25
N VAL A 456 -13.59 13.26 19.63
CA VAL A 456 -14.00 12.66 20.91
C VAL A 456 -12.74 12.34 21.68
N ALA A 457 -12.63 12.88 22.90
CA ALA A 457 -11.45 12.71 23.74
C ALA A 457 -11.16 11.22 24.00
N ARG A 458 -9.88 10.83 23.92
CA ARG A 458 -9.40 9.44 24.13
C ARG A 458 -9.96 8.43 23.12
N TYR A 459 -10.41 8.91 21.97
CA TYR A 459 -10.84 8.05 20.86
C TYR A 459 -10.45 8.66 19.52
N SER A 460 -11.03 9.78 19.14
CA SER A 460 -10.85 10.45 17.84
C SER A 460 -10.38 11.89 17.97
N SER A 461 -9.59 12.22 19.01
CA SER A 461 -9.23 13.63 19.31
C SER A 461 -8.47 14.35 18.20
N LYS A 462 -7.93 13.59 17.22
CA LYS A 462 -7.21 14.11 16.05
C LYS A 462 -8.10 14.43 14.84
N ALA A 463 -9.41 14.17 14.92
CA ALA A 463 -10.37 14.59 13.89
C ALA A 463 -10.25 16.10 13.64
N GLN A 464 -10.38 16.52 12.39
CA GLN A 464 -10.22 17.92 11.99
C GLN A 464 -11.28 18.28 10.96
N ALA A 465 -11.70 19.55 10.98
CA ALA A 465 -12.59 20.10 9.97
C ALA A 465 -12.23 21.53 9.63
N ASN A 466 -12.34 21.89 8.35
CA ASN A 466 -12.16 23.24 7.86
C ASN A 466 -13.50 23.86 7.42
N PRO A 467 -13.66 25.18 7.58
CA PRO A 467 -14.83 25.87 7.05
C PRO A 467 -15.01 25.65 5.55
N GLY A 468 -16.24 25.31 5.18
CA GLY A 468 -16.65 25.10 3.80
C GLY A 468 -16.47 23.69 3.25
N GLU A 469 -16.10 22.73 4.08
CA GLU A 469 -16.00 21.31 3.71
C GLU A 469 -17.38 20.63 3.79
N SER A 470 -18.00 20.63 4.97
CA SER A 470 -19.23 19.88 5.26
C SER A 470 -20.39 20.81 5.64
N TYR A 471 -21.57 20.50 5.12
CA TYR A 471 -22.78 21.28 5.35
C TYR A 471 -23.97 20.39 5.71
N VAL A 472 -24.83 20.90 6.58
CA VAL A 472 -26.06 20.21 7.03
C VAL A 472 -27.28 21.07 6.80
N SER A 473 -28.44 20.43 6.60
CA SER A 473 -29.71 21.13 6.44
C SER A 473 -30.89 20.27 6.91
N PRO A 474 -31.90 20.87 7.57
CA PRO A 474 -33.14 20.15 7.91
C PRO A 474 -34.05 19.93 6.69
N ASN A 475 -33.88 20.72 5.62
CA ASN A 475 -34.85 20.80 4.51
C ASN A 475 -34.22 20.89 3.12
N GLY A 476 -32.89 20.89 3.00
CA GLY A 476 -32.17 21.00 1.73
C GLY A 476 -32.14 22.41 1.14
N VAL A 477 -32.70 23.41 1.83
CA VAL A 477 -32.79 24.81 1.35
C VAL A 477 -31.82 25.71 2.09
N LYS A 478 -31.87 25.72 3.43
CA LYS A 478 -30.95 26.50 4.27
C LYS A 478 -29.84 25.60 4.77
N TRP A 479 -28.60 25.96 4.47
CA TRP A 479 -27.42 25.15 4.76
C TRP A 479 -26.55 25.80 5.82
N GLU A 480 -26.15 25.02 6.80
CA GLU A 480 -25.21 25.40 7.85
C GLU A 480 -23.89 24.66 7.65
N ASP A 481 -22.79 25.39 7.79
CA ASP A 481 -21.45 24.82 7.82
C ASP A 481 -21.20 24.21 9.20
N ILE A 482 -21.12 22.89 9.27
CA ILE A 482 -21.06 22.15 10.53
C ILE A 482 -19.76 22.39 11.30
N SER A 483 -18.69 22.83 10.61
CA SER A 483 -17.38 23.11 11.21
C SER A 483 -17.43 24.28 12.21
N ARG A 484 -18.50 25.09 12.17
CA ARG A 484 -18.65 26.29 13.01
C ARG A 484 -19.06 25.96 14.45
N ASN A 485 -19.67 24.80 14.67
CA ASN A 485 -20.21 24.40 15.97
C ASN A 485 -19.40 23.27 16.61
N SER A 486 -18.68 22.51 15.80
CA SER A 486 -17.83 21.37 16.16
C SER A 486 -16.78 21.20 15.07
N GLU A 487 -15.58 20.73 15.37
CA GLU A 487 -14.57 20.37 14.35
C GLU A 487 -15.00 19.08 13.61
N ALA A 488 -16.15 19.14 12.93
CA ALA A 488 -16.86 17.97 12.42
C ALA A 488 -16.92 17.96 10.90
N ASN A 489 -16.85 16.76 10.32
CA ASN A 489 -17.06 16.52 8.90
C ASN A 489 -18.07 15.39 8.69
N LEU A 490 -18.92 15.51 7.67
CA LEU A 490 -19.81 14.41 7.30
C LEU A 490 -18.98 13.30 6.67
N CYS A 491 -19.35 12.06 6.98
CA CYS A 491 -18.71 10.88 6.41
C CYS A 491 -19.21 10.60 4.97
N ILE A 492 -18.91 11.52 4.05
CA ILE A 492 -19.23 11.45 2.62
C ILE A 492 -17.93 11.55 1.84
N LYS A 493 -17.70 10.58 0.95
CA LYS A 493 -16.50 10.45 0.12
C LYS A 493 -16.86 10.48 -1.36
N ALA A 494 -15.95 10.98 -2.20
CA ALA A 494 -16.07 10.96 -3.64
C ALA A 494 -15.00 10.07 -4.26
N PHE A 495 -15.39 9.14 -5.12
CA PHE A 495 -14.46 8.27 -5.84
C PHE A 495 -14.42 8.62 -7.32
N THR A 496 -13.23 8.95 -7.80
CA THR A 496 -13.03 9.40 -9.18
C THR A 496 -12.16 8.43 -9.97
N THR A 497 -12.26 8.53 -11.29
CA THR A 497 -11.45 7.78 -12.26
C THR A 497 -10.80 8.77 -13.23
N SER A 498 -9.57 8.49 -13.63
CA SER A 498 -8.85 9.19 -14.69
C SER A 498 -9.60 9.06 -16.01
N TYR A 499 -9.38 9.99 -16.93
CA TYR A 499 -9.92 9.98 -18.30
C TYR A 499 -8.85 9.59 -19.33
N ILE A 500 -7.58 9.52 -18.92
CA ILE A 500 -6.44 9.23 -19.80
C ILE A 500 -5.83 7.89 -19.40
N LEU A 501 -5.53 7.06 -20.41
CA LEU A 501 -4.70 5.88 -20.22
C LEU A 501 -3.32 6.28 -19.67
N PRO A 502 -2.72 5.45 -18.81
CA PRO A 502 -1.35 5.67 -18.39
C PRO A 502 -0.39 5.49 -19.57
N GLU A 503 0.72 6.23 -19.58
CA GLU A 503 1.81 6.09 -20.57
C GLU A 503 3.12 5.91 -19.80
N ALA A 504 3.76 4.75 -19.97
CA ALA A 504 4.91 4.33 -19.20
C ALA A 504 6.19 4.91 -19.78
N ASP A 505 7.04 5.50 -18.93
CA ASP A 505 8.43 5.80 -19.27
C ASP A 505 9.29 5.88 -18.01
N PHE A 506 10.59 5.65 -18.15
CA PHE A 506 11.54 5.75 -17.06
C PHE A 506 12.96 5.99 -17.53
N THR A 507 13.84 6.34 -16.60
CA THR A 507 15.29 6.38 -16.83
C THR A 507 16.05 5.80 -15.66
N SER A 508 17.38 5.71 -15.80
CA SER A 508 18.31 5.27 -14.75
C SER A 508 19.45 6.27 -14.61
N ASN A 509 20.06 6.34 -13.43
CA ASN A 509 21.26 7.16 -13.21
C ASN A 509 22.50 6.60 -13.93
N VAL A 510 22.59 5.27 -14.10
CA VAL A 510 23.67 4.57 -14.81
C VAL A 510 23.12 3.33 -15.52
N THR A 511 23.61 3.06 -16.73
CA THR A 511 23.27 1.86 -17.50
C THR A 511 24.39 0.82 -17.56
N THR A 512 25.60 1.17 -17.08
CA THR A 512 26.74 0.25 -17.02
C THR A 512 27.56 0.48 -15.76
N GLY A 513 28.13 -0.59 -15.20
CA GLY A 513 28.95 -0.49 -14.00
C GLY A 513 29.62 -1.80 -13.61
N MET A 514 30.51 -1.71 -12.62
CA MET A 514 31.16 -2.88 -12.01
C MET A 514 30.24 -3.56 -11.02
N TYR A 515 30.51 -4.83 -10.75
CA TYR A 515 29.89 -5.56 -9.66
C TYR A 515 30.42 -5.09 -8.28
N PRO A 516 29.55 -4.96 -7.25
CA PRO A 516 28.09 -4.85 -7.34
C PRO A 516 27.66 -3.48 -7.86
N LEU A 517 26.60 -3.43 -8.68
CA LEU A 517 26.08 -2.18 -9.26
C LEU A 517 24.77 -1.78 -8.60
N THR A 518 24.76 -0.62 -7.93
CA THR A 518 23.53 0.02 -7.45
C THR A 518 22.99 1.01 -8.49
N VAL A 519 21.76 0.82 -8.92
CA VAL A 519 21.07 1.67 -9.90
C VAL A 519 19.87 2.34 -9.24
N GLN A 520 19.73 3.65 -9.42
CA GLN A 520 18.54 4.42 -9.09
C GLN A 520 17.74 4.62 -10.37
N PHE A 521 16.49 4.18 -10.36
CA PHE A 521 15.54 4.43 -11.43
C PHE A 521 14.70 5.67 -11.14
N THR A 522 14.27 6.35 -12.20
CA THR A 522 13.40 7.51 -12.12
C THR A 522 12.22 7.30 -13.06
N ASP A 523 11.01 7.36 -12.51
CA ASP A 523 9.76 7.34 -13.26
C ASP A 523 9.59 8.63 -14.06
N LEU A 524 9.26 8.48 -15.34
CA LEU A 524 8.93 9.57 -16.26
C LEU A 524 7.51 9.41 -16.82
N SER A 525 6.74 8.47 -16.29
CA SER A 525 5.41 8.12 -16.75
C SER A 525 4.40 9.24 -16.60
N SER A 526 3.33 9.17 -17.39
CA SER A 526 2.16 10.03 -17.24
C SER A 526 0.91 9.25 -16.83
N ASN A 527 0.06 9.87 -16.01
CA ASN A 527 -1.21 9.32 -15.53
C ASN A 527 -1.10 7.97 -14.77
N ALA A 528 0.07 7.68 -14.18
CA ALA A 528 0.32 6.50 -13.36
C ALA A 528 -0.19 6.70 -11.92
N LEU A 529 -0.83 5.66 -11.35
CA LEU A 529 -1.22 5.62 -9.94
C LEU A 529 -0.69 4.37 -9.21
N SER A 530 -0.15 3.42 -9.97
CA SER A 530 0.53 2.24 -9.48
C SER A 530 1.76 1.98 -10.33
N TRP A 531 2.81 1.41 -9.72
CA TRP A 531 4.07 1.06 -10.37
C TRP A 531 4.41 -0.38 -10.04
N ARG A 532 4.91 -1.11 -11.03
CA ARG A 532 5.44 -2.47 -10.88
C ARG A 532 6.69 -2.58 -11.75
N TRP A 533 7.82 -2.67 -11.09
CA TRP A 533 9.13 -2.78 -11.71
C TRP A 533 9.57 -4.23 -11.76
N ASP A 534 9.97 -4.68 -12.94
CA ASP A 534 10.79 -5.88 -13.15
C ASP A 534 12.18 -5.37 -13.58
N LEU A 535 13.14 -5.48 -12.68
CA LEU A 535 14.46 -4.85 -12.80
C LEU A 535 15.52 -5.86 -13.28
N ASN A 536 15.20 -7.15 -13.30
CA ASN A 536 16.10 -8.20 -13.75
C ASN A 536 15.63 -8.93 -15.04
N GLY A 537 14.39 -8.69 -15.46
CA GLY A 537 13.76 -9.24 -16.67
C GLY A 537 13.23 -10.67 -16.50
N ASP A 538 12.96 -11.13 -15.27
CA ASP A 538 12.47 -12.48 -14.97
C ASP A 538 10.93 -12.61 -15.01
N GLY A 539 10.21 -11.52 -15.27
CA GLY A 539 8.76 -11.44 -15.31
C GLY A 539 8.10 -11.30 -13.94
N THR A 540 8.88 -11.20 -12.86
CA THR A 540 8.40 -10.96 -11.50
C THR A 540 8.60 -9.49 -11.11
N THR A 541 7.77 -8.99 -10.18
CA THR A 541 7.87 -7.59 -9.73
C THR A 541 8.88 -7.50 -8.58
N ASP A 542 9.99 -6.79 -8.81
CA ASP A 542 11.03 -6.49 -7.82
C ASP A 542 10.65 -5.31 -6.90
N SER A 543 9.88 -4.33 -7.41
CA SER A 543 9.51 -3.13 -6.63
C SER A 543 8.20 -2.49 -7.10
N ILE A 544 7.48 -1.87 -6.16
CA ILE A 544 6.27 -1.06 -6.39
C ILE A 544 6.48 0.44 -6.12
N ALA A 545 7.67 0.84 -5.65
CA ALA A 545 7.99 2.24 -5.42
C ALA A 545 8.06 3.00 -6.76
N GLN A 546 7.62 4.26 -6.79
CA GLN A 546 7.70 5.09 -7.99
C GLN A 546 9.14 5.25 -8.50
N ASN A 547 10.12 5.49 -7.62
CA ASN A 547 11.53 5.71 -7.98
C ASN A 547 12.44 4.72 -7.23
N PRO A 548 12.54 3.45 -7.64
CA PRO A 548 13.21 2.42 -6.86
C PRO A 548 14.74 2.47 -7.00
N VAL A 549 15.42 1.90 -6.00
CA VAL A 549 16.85 1.57 -6.05
C VAL A 549 17.01 0.06 -6.09
N TYR A 550 17.88 -0.43 -6.98
CA TYR A 550 18.14 -1.86 -7.13
C TYR A 550 19.62 -2.19 -7.18
N ASN A 551 19.99 -3.32 -6.59
CA ASN A 551 21.38 -3.77 -6.48
C ASN A 551 21.59 -5.03 -7.34
N TYR A 552 22.33 -4.90 -8.43
CA TYR A 552 22.69 -6.02 -9.28
C TYR A 552 23.87 -6.78 -8.68
N GLY A 553 23.57 -7.96 -8.14
CA GLY A 553 24.51 -8.83 -7.44
C GLY A 553 25.22 -9.86 -8.32
N SER A 554 25.16 -9.75 -9.64
CA SER A 554 25.82 -10.68 -10.57
C SER A 554 26.20 -9.98 -11.87
N TYR A 555 27.19 -10.53 -12.59
CA TYR A 555 27.49 -10.07 -13.94
C TYR A 555 26.36 -10.46 -14.89
N GLY A 556 26.07 -9.59 -15.84
CA GLY A 556 25.02 -9.84 -16.81
C GLY A 556 24.57 -8.59 -17.53
N THR A 557 23.68 -8.82 -18.47
CA THR A 557 22.89 -7.78 -19.12
C THR A 557 21.44 -8.01 -18.72
N TYR A 558 20.79 -6.97 -18.21
CA TYR A 558 19.46 -7.03 -17.63
C TYR A 558 18.49 -6.19 -18.45
N THR A 559 17.34 -6.78 -18.78
CA THR A 559 16.17 -6.05 -19.29
C THR A 559 15.43 -5.46 -18.11
N VAL A 560 14.94 -4.23 -18.27
CA VAL A 560 14.15 -3.55 -17.25
C VAL A 560 12.78 -3.22 -17.82
N SER A 561 11.73 -3.55 -17.09
CA SER A 561 10.34 -3.24 -17.44
C SER A 561 9.66 -2.48 -16.31
N LEU A 562 8.93 -1.42 -16.66
CA LEU A 562 8.03 -0.71 -15.76
C LEU A 562 6.60 -0.87 -16.28
N THR A 563 5.74 -1.53 -15.50
CA THR A 563 4.30 -1.53 -15.69
C THR A 563 3.65 -0.52 -14.76
N ILE A 564 2.86 0.39 -15.33
CA ILE A 564 2.06 1.36 -14.56
C ILE A 564 0.57 1.13 -14.82
N GLY A 565 -0.27 1.58 -13.89
CA GLY A 565 -1.72 1.41 -14.01
C GLY A 565 -2.54 2.54 -13.39
N ASN A 566 -3.75 2.69 -13.92
CA ASN A 566 -4.88 3.41 -13.34
C ASN A 566 -6.20 2.68 -13.70
N SER A 567 -7.34 3.20 -13.30
CA SER A 567 -8.67 2.59 -13.52
C SER A 567 -9.07 2.45 -14.99
N LYS A 568 -8.39 3.14 -15.91
CA LYS A 568 -8.62 3.00 -17.37
C LYS A 568 -7.80 1.91 -18.01
N GLY A 569 -6.71 1.48 -17.38
CA GLY A 569 -5.88 0.42 -17.90
C GLY A 569 -4.45 0.50 -17.37
N SER A 570 -3.57 -0.19 -18.05
CA SER A 570 -2.14 -0.24 -17.75
C SER A 570 -1.32 -0.07 -19.00
N ASP A 571 -0.11 0.44 -18.85
CA ASP A 571 0.89 0.49 -19.90
C ASP A 571 2.22 -0.07 -19.39
N THR A 572 3.07 -0.55 -20.30
CA THR A 572 4.34 -1.17 -19.94
C THR A 572 5.44 -0.72 -20.86
N GLU A 573 6.45 -0.05 -20.30
CA GLU A 573 7.68 0.29 -20.99
C GLU A 573 8.73 -0.76 -20.68
N THR A 574 9.41 -1.28 -21.71
CA THR A 574 10.46 -2.30 -21.57
C THR A 574 11.71 -1.85 -22.31
N LYS A 575 12.81 -1.69 -21.57
CA LYS A 575 14.13 -1.36 -22.10
C LYS A 575 14.98 -2.63 -22.08
N THR A 576 15.11 -3.27 -23.23
CA THR A 576 15.91 -4.48 -23.41
C THR A 576 17.40 -4.17 -23.27
N ASP A 577 18.14 -5.07 -22.63
CA ASP A 577 19.58 -4.95 -22.40
C ASP A 577 20.02 -3.62 -21.75
N TYR A 578 19.16 -3.05 -20.91
CA TYR A 578 19.28 -1.69 -20.42
C TYR A 578 20.38 -1.50 -19.38
N ILE A 579 20.57 -2.46 -18.47
CA ILE A 579 21.63 -2.43 -17.45
C ILE A 579 22.67 -3.51 -17.72
N LYS A 580 23.95 -3.12 -17.75
CA LYS A 580 25.07 -4.04 -17.94
C LYS A 580 26.07 -4.00 -16.78
N VAL A 581 26.22 -5.15 -16.12
CA VAL A 581 27.22 -5.37 -15.07
C VAL A 581 28.34 -6.21 -15.63
N ALA A 582 29.54 -5.63 -15.73
CA ALA A 582 30.71 -6.27 -16.32
C ALA A 582 31.85 -6.39 -15.30
N PRO A 583 32.69 -7.44 -15.40
CA PRO A 583 33.90 -7.55 -14.60
C PRO A 583 34.93 -6.49 -15.00
N LEU A 584 35.85 -6.19 -14.09
CA LEU A 584 37.02 -5.36 -14.33
C LEU A 584 37.91 -6.02 -15.39
N SER A 585 38.27 -5.26 -16.43
CA SER A 585 39.14 -5.70 -17.51
C SER A 585 40.15 -4.62 -17.88
N ILE A 586 41.35 -5.07 -18.27
CA ILE A 586 42.34 -4.22 -18.94
C ILE A 586 41.97 -4.22 -20.44
N ASN A 587 41.53 -3.07 -20.92
CA ASN A 587 41.10 -2.85 -22.31
C ASN A 587 42.30 -2.76 -23.26
N SER A 588 43.40 -2.17 -22.79
CA SER A 588 44.63 -2.04 -23.57
C SER A 588 45.85 -2.01 -22.65
N ALA A 589 46.97 -2.48 -23.19
CA ALA A 589 48.27 -2.51 -22.53
C ALA A 589 49.34 -2.13 -23.56
N SER A 590 50.29 -1.28 -23.17
CA SER A 590 51.43 -0.89 -23.99
C SER A 590 52.73 -1.15 -23.21
N PRO A 591 53.76 -1.75 -23.83
CA PRO A 591 53.78 -2.29 -25.21
C PRO A 591 52.80 -3.46 -25.39
N VAL A 592 52.37 -3.75 -26.62
CA VAL A 592 51.42 -4.85 -26.89
C VAL A 592 52.06 -6.22 -26.61
N GLU A 593 53.36 -6.34 -26.83
CA GLU A 593 54.15 -7.56 -26.62
C GLU A 593 55.30 -7.32 -25.63
N ASN A 594 56.03 -8.39 -25.31
CA ASN A 594 57.27 -8.30 -24.55
C ASN A 594 58.29 -7.41 -25.27
N VAL A 595 59.07 -6.65 -24.50
CA VAL A 595 59.97 -5.62 -25.04
C VAL A 595 61.43 -5.95 -24.73
N ALA A 596 62.34 -5.56 -25.63
CA ALA A 596 63.77 -5.62 -25.40
C ALA A 596 64.37 -4.23 -25.59
N THR A 597 65.16 -3.78 -24.63
CA THR A 597 65.87 -2.49 -24.67
C THR A 597 67.32 -2.67 -24.26
N TYR A 598 68.12 -1.63 -24.41
CA TYR A 598 69.49 -1.62 -23.92
C TYR A 598 69.58 -1.05 -22.52
N LYS A 599 70.64 -1.44 -21.82
CA LYS A 599 71.02 -0.88 -20.52
C LYS A 599 71.01 0.64 -20.58
N GLY A 600 70.28 1.28 -19.67
CA GLY A 600 70.20 2.74 -19.56
C GLY A 600 69.10 3.39 -20.39
N GLU A 601 68.44 2.65 -21.29
CA GLU A 601 67.28 3.16 -22.02
C GLU A 601 66.03 3.22 -21.12
N LYS A 602 65.22 4.26 -21.36
CA LYS A 602 63.95 4.50 -20.67
C LYS A 602 62.85 3.70 -21.36
N GLN A 603 62.13 2.87 -20.60
CA GLN A 603 60.96 2.13 -21.09
C GLN A 603 59.71 2.50 -20.30
N GLU A 604 58.66 2.91 -21.02
CA GLU A 604 57.33 3.17 -20.48
C GLU A 604 56.39 1.98 -20.71
N PHE A 605 55.58 1.68 -19.70
CA PHE A 605 54.50 0.71 -19.72
C PHE A 605 53.21 1.43 -19.36
N SER A 606 52.10 1.09 -20.00
CA SER A 606 50.79 1.66 -19.66
C SER A 606 49.67 0.65 -19.78
N VAL A 607 48.61 0.86 -18.99
CA VAL A 607 47.37 0.10 -19.06
C VAL A 607 46.17 1.05 -19.07
N SER A 608 45.11 0.65 -19.77
CA SER A 608 43.78 1.27 -19.72
C SER A 608 42.75 0.23 -19.32
N THR A 609 41.82 0.59 -18.45
CA THR A 609 40.79 -0.30 -17.89
C THR A 609 39.38 0.16 -18.26
N ASN A 610 38.40 -0.75 -18.20
CA ASN A 610 37.00 -0.41 -18.47
C ASN A 610 36.38 0.50 -17.41
N TYR A 611 36.87 0.46 -16.18
CA TYR A 611 36.38 1.23 -15.04
C TYR A 611 37.51 1.83 -14.22
N ALA A 612 37.23 2.95 -13.54
CA ALA A 612 38.20 3.57 -12.65
C ALA A 612 38.50 2.65 -11.46
N CYS A 613 39.78 2.38 -11.21
CA CYS A 613 40.23 1.43 -10.18
C CYS A 613 41.57 1.87 -9.57
N ASN A 614 42.11 1.07 -8.64
CA ASN A 614 43.48 1.25 -8.17
C ASN A 614 44.43 0.46 -9.08
N ILE A 615 45.38 1.14 -9.73
CA ILE A 615 46.38 0.50 -10.58
C ILE A 615 47.73 0.55 -9.86
N SER A 616 48.29 -0.62 -9.57
CA SER A 616 49.56 -0.79 -8.88
C SER A 616 50.61 -1.42 -9.79
N TRP A 617 51.84 -0.91 -9.76
CA TRP A 617 52.94 -1.35 -10.61
C TRP A 617 54.00 -2.11 -9.82
N TYR A 618 54.50 -3.19 -10.40
CA TYR A 618 55.53 -4.05 -9.81
C TYR A 618 56.67 -4.32 -10.79
N LEU A 619 57.89 -4.35 -10.29
CA LEU A 619 59.10 -4.78 -11.00
C LEU A 619 59.69 -5.97 -10.25
N ASN A 620 59.77 -7.13 -10.88
CA ASN A 620 60.22 -8.38 -10.28
C ASN A 620 59.49 -8.73 -8.97
N GLY A 621 58.21 -8.37 -8.88
CA GLY A 621 57.37 -8.56 -7.69
C GLY A 621 57.51 -7.49 -6.61
N GLU A 622 58.42 -6.53 -6.74
CA GLU A 622 58.53 -5.38 -5.83
C GLU A 622 57.62 -4.23 -6.27
N SER A 623 56.85 -3.68 -5.34
CA SER A 623 55.95 -2.55 -5.59
C SER A 623 56.72 -1.28 -5.96
N ARG A 624 56.29 -0.59 -7.01
CA ARG A 624 56.91 0.65 -7.52
C ARG A 624 56.03 1.89 -7.36
N GLY A 625 54.72 1.70 -7.25
CA GLY A 625 53.78 2.79 -7.03
C GLY A 625 52.35 2.35 -7.33
N SER A 626 51.40 3.21 -6.95
CA SER A 626 49.98 2.99 -7.21
C SER A 626 49.25 4.30 -7.45
N GLU A 627 48.28 4.27 -8.34
CA GLU A 627 47.34 5.37 -8.58
C GLU A 627 45.92 4.88 -8.26
N SER A 628 45.16 5.69 -7.52
CA SER A 628 43.80 5.33 -7.09
C SER A 628 42.75 6.05 -7.92
N SER A 629 41.65 5.35 -8.25
CA SER A 629 40.49 5.89 -8.96
C SER A 629 40.80 6.41 -10.36
N VAL A 630 41.69 5.71 -11.08
CA VAL A 630 42.10 6.04 -12.46
C VAL A 630 41.68 4.94 -13.43
N LYS A 631 41.40 5.32 -14.69
CA LYS A 631 41.17 4.37 -15.79
C LYS A 631 42.46 4.01 -16.52
N ASP A 632 43.37 4.97 -16.58
CA ASP A 632 44.63 4.89 -17.29
C ASP A 632 45.77 5.15 -16.31
N SER A 633 46.86 4.40 -16.42
CA SER A 633 48.08 4.63 -15.64
C SER A 633 49.28 4.22 -16.49
N SER A 634 50.41 4.91 -16.28
CA SER A 634 51.68 4.53 -16.87
C SER A 634 52.80 4.48 -15.84
N TYR A 635 53.76 3.60 -16.08
CA TYR A 635 54.94 3.41 -15.29
C TYR A 635 56.16 3.42 -16.21
N THR A 636 57.17 4.19 -15.84
CA THR A 636 58.40 4.26 -16.60
C THR A 636 59.59 3.92 -15.72
N GLU A 637 60.53 3.13 -16.25
CA GLU A 637 61.73 2.72 -15.55
C GLU A 637 62.98 2.75 -16.44
N VAL A 638 64.15 2.85 -15.81
CA VAL A 638 65.47 2.76 -16.45
C VAL A 638 66.32 1.71 -15.75
N ILE A 639 66.66 0.63 -16.45
CA ILE A 639 67.45 -0.46 -15.89
C ILE A 639 68.91 -0.38 -16.35
N ARG A 640 69.84 -0.44 -15.37
CA ARG A 640 71.29 -0.34 -15.60
C ARG A 640 72.03 -1.69 -15.55
N SER A 641 71.33 -2.79 -15.34
CA SER A 641 71.91 -4.14 -15.29
C SER A 641 71.27 -5.00 -16.37
N PRO A 642 72.04 -5.63 -17.26
CA PRO A 642 71.48 -6.57 -18.23
C PRO A 642 70.79 -7.75 -17.52
N GLY A 643 69.67 -8.21 -18.05
CA GLY A 643 68.90 -9.29 -17.45
C GLY A 643 67.45 -9.34 -17.94
N PHE A 644 66.70 -10.25 -17.33
CA PHE A 644 65.27 -10.40 -17.54
C PHE A 644 64.52 -9.77 -16.37
N TYR A 645 63.56 -8.91 -16.70
CA TYR A 645 62.74 -8.18 -15.76
C TYR A 645 61.28 -8.49 -16.03
N ASN A 646 60.49 -8.68 -14.98
CA ASN A 646 59.05 -8.82 -15.08
C ASN A 646 58.39 -7.53 -14.60
N ILE A 647 57.63 -6.89 -15.48
CA ILE A 647 56.78 -5.76 -15.14
C ILE A 647 55.36 -6.27 -14.99
N THR A 648 54.70 -5.96 -13.88
CA THR A 648 53.29 -6.31 -13.67
C THR A 648 52.49 -5.06 -13.32
N ALA A 649 51.41 -4.82 -14.05
CA ALA A 649 50.35 -3.89 -13.65
C ALA A 649 49.20 -4.70 -13.03
N ILE A 650 48.74 -4.32 -11.85
CA ILE A 650 47.56 -4.91 -11.19
C ILE A 650 46.52 -3.81 -11.03
N ALA A 651 45.42 -3.94 -11.77
CA ALA A 651 44.21 -3.13 -11.59
C ALA A 651 43.31 -3.83 -10.57
N ARG A 652 42.87 -3.10 -9.55
CA ARG A 652 42.16 -3.65 -8.38
C ARG A 652 41.03 -2.75 -7.91
N THR A 653 39.91 -3.37 -7.58
CA THR A 653 38.80 -2.77 -6.84
C THR A 653 38.70 -3.42 -5.47
N ARG A 654 37.65 -3.11 -4.71
CA ARG A 654 37.37 -3.79 -3.45
C ARG A 654 37.16 -5.30 -3.64
N ASP A 655 36.53 -5.67 -4.75
CA ASP A 655 35.98 -7.01 -4.96
C ASP A 655 36.74 -7.80 -6.05
N GLU A 656 37.48 -7.11 -6.94
CA GLU A 656 38.11 -7.73 -8.10
C GLU A 656 39.56 -7.27 -8.29
N ASN A 657 40.35 -8.09 -8.99
CA ASN A 657 41.63 -7.67 -9.56
C ASN A 657 41.88 -8.34 -10.91
N VAL A 658 42.57 -7.63 -11.78
CA VAL A 658 43.07 -8.11 -13.06
C VAL A 658 44.51 -7.64 -13.21
N ALA A 659 45.37 -8.49 -13.76
CA ALA A 659 46.78 -8.18 -13.92
C ALA A 659 47.24 -8.38 -15.37
N HIS A 660 48.18 -7.56 -15.79
CA HIS A 660 48.92 -7.72 -17.04
C HIS A 660 50.41 -7.74 -16.76
N SER A 661 51.16 -8.59 -17.45
CA SER A 661 52.60 -8.75 -17.23
C SER A 661 53.38 -8.71 -18.54
N TRP A 662 54.56 -8.08 -18.48
CA TRP A 662 55.53 -8.04 -19.57
C TRP A 662 56.83 -8.68 -19.12
N ASN A 663 57.42 -9.48 -20.00
CA ASN A 663 58.83 -9.83 -19.93
C ASN A 663 59.63 -8.75 -20.64
N TRP A 664 60.48 -8.05 -19.88
CA TRP A 664 61.37 -7.02 -20.38
C TRP A 664 62.81 -7.53 -20.38
N THR A 665 63.42 -7.65 -21.56
CA THR A 665 64.81 -8.06 -21.71
C THR A 665 65.70 -6.83 -21.84
N VAL A 666 66.58 -6.60 -20.86
CA VAL A 666 67.56 -5.52 -20.92
C VAL A 666 68.90 -6.11 -21.34
N ARG A 667 69.42 -5.68 -22.48
CA ARG A 667 70.65 -6.20 -23.06
C ARG A 667 71.81 -5.26 -22.79
N THR A 668 73.03 -5.82 -22.76
CA THR A 668 74.20 -4.99 -23.00
C THR A 668 74.10 -4.40 -24.39
N TRP A 669 74.49 -3.14 -24.52
CA TRP A 669 74.67 -2.54 -25.82
C TRP A 669 75.62 -3.39 -26.67
N ASN A 670 75.25 -3.63 -27.93
CA ASN A 670 76.07 -4.38 -28.86
C ASN A 670 76.23 -3.56 -30.15
N PRO A 671 77.45 -3.08 -30.50
CA PRO A 671 77.69 -2.29 -31.70
C PRO A 671 77.31 -3.02 -32.99
N TRP A 672 77.22 -4.34 -32.94
CA TRP A 672 77.02 -5.20 -34.08
C TRP A 672 75.55 -5.52 -34.38
N ASP A 673 74.64 -5.29 -33.44
CA ASP A 673 73.21 -5.50 -33.69
C ASP A 673 72.63 -4.37 -34.55
N GLY A 674 71.77 -4.70 -35.51
CA GLY A 674 71.25 -3.73 -36.48
C GLY A 674 70.30 -2.69 -35.89
N SER A 675 69.91 -2.82 -34.62
CA SER A 675 69.02 -1.90 -33.93
C SER A 675 69.78 -0.65 -33.48
N ALA A 676 69.29 0.51 -33.85
CA ALA A 676 69.78 1.76 -33.30
C ALA A 676 69.24 1.87 -31.87
N SER A 677 70.02 1.46 -30.86
CA SER A 677 69.82 1.97 -29.51
C SER A 677 69.96 3.50 -29.58
N GLN A 678 68.92 4.22 -29.17
CA GLN A 678 68.94 5.68 -29.21
C GLN A 678 69.70 6.19 -27.99
N GLU A 679 71.02 6.12 -28.06
CA GLU A 679 72.04 7.01 -27.45
C GLU A 679 73.37 6.26 -27.51
N GLY A 680 74.32 6.82 -28.26
CA GLY A 680 75.56 6.16 -28.61
C GLY A 680 76.49 6.01 -27.42
N GLU A 681 76.90 4.78 -27.13
CA GLU A 681 78.23 4.55 -26.60
C GLU A 681 79.22 4.68 -27.78
N ASN A 682 80.24 5.52 -27.62
CA ASN A 682 81.33 5.66 -28.57
C ASN A 682 81.96 4.29 -28.79
N ILE A 683 82.12 3.85 -30.03
CA ILE A 683 82.92 2.65 -30.26
C ILE A 683 84.40 2.99 -30.11
N SER A 684 85.15 2.13 -29.43
CA SER A 684 86.59 2.23 -29.26
C SER A 684 87.34 2.06 -30.59
N THR A 685 88.64 2.42 -30.58
CA THR A 685 89.49 2.22 -31.78
C THR A 685 89.67 0.74 -32.06
N GLU A 686 89.70 -0.09 -31.03
CA GLU A 686 89.78 -1.55 -31.09
C GLU A 686 88.52 -2.14 -31.73
N GLU A 687 87.32 -1.72 -31.29
CA GLU A 687 86.05 -2.16 -31.89
C GLU A 687 85.92 -1.69 -33.35
N LEU A 688 86.39 -0.49 -33.69
CA LEU A 688 86.42 -0.04 -35.08
C LEU A 688 87.39 -0.87 -35.93
N GLN A 689 88.57 -1.23 -35.40
CA GLN A 689 89.52 -2.09 -36.09
C GLN A 689 88.95 -3.49 -36.34
N GLU A 690 88.24 -4.03 -35.35
CA GLU A 690 87.52 -5.30 -35.48
C GLU A 690 86.40 -5.20 -36.53
N ALA A 691 85.63 -4.10 -36.55
CA ALA A 691 84.61 -3.84 -37.57
C ALA A 691 85.21 -3.80 -38.99
N ILE A 692 86.36 -3.12 -39.15
CA ILE A 692 87.09 -3.04 -40.42
C ILE A 692 87.56 -4.43 -40.85
N HIS A 693 88.06 -5.22 -39.90
CA HIS A 693 88.53 -6.59 -40.15
C HIS A 693 87.39 -7.51 -40.59
N ILE A 694 86.27 -7.49 -39.87
CA ILE A 694 85.07 -8.27 -40.17
C ILE A 694 84.52 -7.88 -41.55
N TYR A 695 84.30 -6.58 -41.79
CA TYR A 695 83.72 -6.06 -43.03
C TYR A 695 84.61 -6.31 -44.26
N ARG A 696 85.92 -6.09 -44.16
CA ARG A 696 86.85 -6.29 -45.29
C ARG A 696 87.02 -7.75 -45.68
N ASN A 697 86.95 -8.66 -44.71
CA ASN A 697 87.19 -10.08 -44.95
C ASN A 697 85.90 -10.90 -45.09
N GLY A 698 84.73 -10.26 -45.06
CA GLY A 698 83.44 -10.94 -45.17
C GLY A 698 83.19 -11.94 -44.05
N LEU A 699 83.71 -11.66 -42.85
CA LEU A 699 83.53 -12.53 -41.69
C LEU A 699 82.15 -12.28 -41.06
N GLN A 700 81.63 -13.29 -40.37
CA GLN A 700 80.46 -13.11 -39.51
C GLN A 700 80.85 -12.40 -38.22
N ILE A 701 79.96 -11.55 -37.73
CA ILE A 701 80.10 -10.89 -36.44
C ILE A 701 80.19 -11.95 -35.33
N PRO A 702 81.21 -11.90 -34.45
CA PRO A 702 81.35 -12.79 -33.30
C PRO A 702 80.07 -12.81 -32.45
N GLU A 703 79.70 -13.99 -31.95
CA GLU A 703 78.53 -14.25 -31.08
C GLU A 703 77.13 -14.08 -31.70
N THR A 704 76.99 -13.31 -32.79
CA THR A 704 75.68 -13.10 -33.46
C THR A 704 75.53 -13.87 -34.78
N GLY A 705 76.64 -14.23 -35.43
CA GLY A 705 76.64 -14.94 -36.72
C GLY A 705 76.12 -14.12 -37.90
N ALA A 706 75.81 -12.84 -37.70
CA ALA A 706 75.27 -11.95 -38.72
C ALA A 706 76.38 -11.37 -39.62
N GLU A 707 76.03 -11.00 -40.86
CA GLU A 707 76.92 -10.20 -41.71
C GLU A 707 76.87 -8.72 -41.32
N LEU A 708 78.04 -8.08 -41.23
CA LEU A 708 78.13 -6.64 -41.00
C LEU A 708 77.79 -5.89 -42.29
N THR A 709 76.61 -5.26 -42.34
CA THR A 709 76.17 -4.53 -43.54
C THR A 709 77.01 -3.28 -43.79
N GLY A 710 77.14 -2.86 -45.05
CA GLY A 710 77.90 -1.66 -45.41
C GLY A 710 77.33 -0.36 -44.83
N GLU A 711 76.02 -0.32 -44.56
CA GLU A 711 75.37 0.81 -43.87
C GLU A 711 75.71 0.84 -42.38
N ARG A 712 75.64 -0.30 -41.69
CA ARG A 712 76.01 -0.38 -40.26
C ARG A 712 77.48 -0.09 -40.07
N PHE A 713 78.35 -0.60 -40.95
CA PHE A 713 79.79 -0.31 -40.91
C PHE A 713 80.09 1.19 -41.05
N LYS A 714 79.41 1.90 -41.96
CA LYS A 714 79.51 3.37 -42.06
C LYS A 714 79.05 4.08 -40.78
N LYS A 715 77.95 3.61 -40.17
CA LYS A 715 77.44 4.19 -38.92
C LYS A 715 78.40 3.97 -37.75
N LEU A 716 79.06 2.82 -37.67
CA LEU A 716 80.11 2.54 -36.70
C LEU A 716 81.31 3.48 -36.87
N ILE A 717 81.80 3.70 -38.10
CA ILE A 717 82.86 4.69 -38.38
C ILE A 717 82.45 6.10 -37.91
N GLN A 718 81.17 6.47 -38.09
CA GLN A 718 80.65 7.75 -37.63
C GLN A 718 80.67 7.86 -36.09
N LEU A 719 80.16 6.84 -35.40
CA LEU A 719 80.14 6.78 -33.93
C LEU A 719 81.57 6.84 -33.33
N TRP A 720 82.54 6.15 -33.95
CA TRP A 720 83.95 6.24 -33.55
C TRP A 720 84.52 7.66 -33.69
N ARG A 721 84.25 8.33 -34.82
CA ARG A 721 84.74 9.69 -35.10
C ARG A 721 84.15 10.73 -34.17
N GLU A 722 82.87 10.58 -33.82
CA GLU A 722 82.17 11.48 -32.92
C GLU A 722 82.69 11.31 -31.48
N GLY A 723 83.07 10.10 -31.09
CA GLY A 723 83.61 9.79 -29.75
C GLY A 723 85.09 10.08 -29.51
N SER A 724 85.87 10.36 -30.55
CA SER A 724 87.32 10.63 -30.46
C SER A 724 87.67 12.13 -30.42
N ARG A 725 86.67 12.99 -30.18
CA ARG A 725 86.81 14.46 -30.08
C ARG A 725 86.73 15.03 -28.65
N ASP A 726 86.45 14.20 -27.65
CA ASP A 726 86.49 14.57 -26.21
C ASP A 726 87.79 14.14 -25.53
#